data_AF-A0A2N7PJ28-F1
#
_entry.id   AF-A0A2N7PJ28-F1
#
_cell.length_a   1.000
_cell.length_b   1.000
_cell.length_c   1.000
_cell.angle_alpha   90.00
_cell.angle_beta   90.00
_cell.angle_gamma   90.00
#
_symmetry.space_group_name_H-M   'P 1'
#
loop_
_entity.id
_entity.type
_entity.pdbx_description
1 polymer ?
#
loop_
_entity_poly.entity_id
_entity_poly.type
_entity_poly.pdbx_seq_one_letter_code
_entity_poly.pdbx_strand_id
1 'polypeptide(L)'
;MEIKSHLEELLSSGKFVVTAEIGPPRNADPEVIKKKAKILKGYVDAVNITDCQTAVVRVSSMASAVLVMSEGLEPVMQMTCRDRNRIGIQADLLGASALGIKNLLCLTGDHPKFGNHPQAKPVFDLDSIQLIKLVRGLKEGRFENGEEIKGRRPYFFIGAAENPFAEPFDFRPLRLAKKVKAGARFIQTQIIYNVEKFRKFMERCRELGLLDKVYILAGITPPKSLGMAKYMKYNVPGLEVPDEIIKRLEDAKDKKEEGIQIAVDIIQQVKEIPGVCGVHIMAIEWEEAVPEIVKRAGLYPREEAPSFMPPFVVEKVVEKVVEKPVEVIVEKIIEKPVEVIVEKVIEKEVPLEGEMAEEKIFTLIEILSDLKASLKSLKAGMESLEEGIARLEEEFLKKKEARPIRKEVIKRPEERPVERETFIEEKPKIEEKVEEVVVKPEAKEVKPEVKPEVKPEIKPEVKPEVKPEVKKEEAPEEIKPREEEKIEVKPVIEKPEAKEIVEEKTKVEVKPEVKLETKPEPEVKVEAIKIGGLKGIYRPLSERAKNLPQDLYMEKATGEIKEVVIGKGDRAIKVGGVSTLNFHFFEGEMKNGVKFAFEILDIKPEDWPESLSKYYRDVFHDPALWAKKCVEEYGAEAICLYLVGTDPNFLNLPPQHAKKVAEAVVKAVDVPIIVWGSGNAEKDVEVLREVADIVGERGAVIGPIVEANHRTLAAVAMGYNTPVIASSPIDVNLAKQLNILLENMGLPLDKILMDPSIGALGYGLEYTYSVMERIRLAALFAQDTKLQVPFICSIGREVWKTKEAGLPTDELMGKAESRGILMEALTGVTLALAGGDLLIMRHPKSIELCKELFRGLSMS
;
A
#
# COMPACT_ATOMS: atom_id res chain seq x y z
N MET A 1 -15.73 19.99 -33.90
CA MET A 1 -14.34 19.51 -33.85
C MET A 1 -13.89 19.52 -32.40
N GLU A 2 -13.13 18.52 -31.94
CA GLU A 2 -12.47 18.58 -30.63
C GLU A 2 -11.37 19.64 -30.70
N ILE A 3 -11.39 20.61 -29.78
CA ILE A 3 -10.40 21.71 -29.76
C ILE A 3 -9.15 21.20 -29.06
N LYS A 4 -8.07 21.00 -29.83
CA LYS A 4 -6.73 20.62 -29.35
C LYS A 4 -6.21 21.59 -28.28
N SER A 5 -5.15 21.19 -27.58
CA SER A 5 -4.34 22.11 -26.78
C SER A 5 -3.37 22.88 -27.67
N HIS A 6 -2.94 24.06 -27.20
CA HIS A 6 -1.91 24.85 -27.87
C HIS A 6 -0.59 24.06 -27.96
N LEU A 7 -0.23 23.33 -26.90
CA LEU A 7 0.91 22.42 -26.90
C LEU A 7 0.81 21.32 -27.98
N GLU A 8 -0.37 20.72 -28.19
CA GLU A 8 -0.57 19.73 -29.26
C GLU A 8 -0.49 20.36 -30.65
N GLU A 9 -0.99 21.58 -30.83
CA GLU A 9 -0.95 22.31 -32.11
C GLU A 9 0.50 22.67 -32.50
N LEU A 10 1.29 23.18 -31.57
CA LEU A 10 2.71 23.47 -31.80
C LEU A 10 3.51 22.19 -32.13
N LEU A 11 3.37 21.14 -31.32
CA LEU A 11 4.05 19.87 -31.58
C LEU A 11 3.63 19.23 -32.90
N SER A 12 2.33 19.25 -33.23
CA SER A 12 1.82 18.67 -34.49
C SER A 12 2.09 19.53 -35.73
N SER A 13 2.50 20.78 -35.58
CA SER A 13 3.04 21.63 -36.66
C SER A 13 4.57 21.60 -36.75
N GLY A 14 5.24 20.77 -35.95
CA GLY A 14 6.71 20.61 -35.98
C GLY A 14 7.48 21.76 -35.33
N LYS A 15 6.83 22.60 -34.52
CA LYS A 15 7.48 23.68 -33.77
C LYS A 15 8.30 23.11 -32.61
N PHE A 16 9.48 23.66 -32.37
CA PHE A 16 10.29 23.29 -31.21
C PHE A 16 9.72 23.95 -29.95
N VAL A 17 9.14 23.14 -29.05
CA VAL A 17 8.40 23.64 -27.89
C VAL A 17 9.26 23.87 -26.66
N VAL A 18 8.83 24.81 -25.81
CA VAL A 18 9.42 25.09 -24.51
C VAL A 18 8.34 24.95 -23.45
N THR A 19 8.56 24.05 -22.51
CA THR A 19 7.74 23.95 -21.31
C THR A 19 8.59 24.24 -20.07
N ALA A 20 7.98 24.74 -19.00
CA ALA A 20 8.62 24.86 -17.69
C ALA A 20 7.77 24.24 -16.58
N GLU A 21 8.24 24.24 -15.35
CA GLU A 21 7.53 23.69 -14.19
C GLU A 21 7.15 24.79 -13.18
N ILE A 22 5.92 24.72 -12.65
CA ILE A 22 5.45 25.49 -11.50
C ILE A 22 5.15 24.50 -10.38
N GLY A 23 5.95 24.58 -9.31
CA GLY A 23 5.68 23.86 -8.06
C GLY A 23 4.66 24.62 -7.20
N PRO A 24 3.45 24.08 -6.92
CA PRO A 24 2.45 24.73 -6.07
C PRO A 24 2.96 24.91 -4.62
N PRO A 25 2.48 25.91 -3.87
CA PRO A 25 2.96 26.19 -2.52
C PRO A 25 2.50 25.15 -1.50
N ARG A 26 3.14 25.17 -0.31
CA ARG A 26 2.76 24.38 0.89
C ARG A 26 1.78 25.14 1.80
N ASN A 27 1.04 26.10 1.25
CA ASN A 27 0.00 26.89 1.89
C ASN A 27 -1.15 27.09 0.88
N ALA A 28 -2.24 27.75 1.27
CA ALA A 28 -3.39 27.99 0.39
C ALA A 28 -3.33 29.33 -0.36
N ASP A 29 -2.15 29.96 -0.50
CA ASP A 29 -2.01 31.28 -1.13
C ASP A 29 -1.97 31.18 -2.67
N PRO A 30 -3.00 31.67 -3.39
CA PRO A 30 -3.04 31.61 -4.85
C PRO A 30 -2.03 32.56 -5.52
N GLU A 31 -1.59 33.63 -4.84
CA GLU A 31 -0.71 34.63 -5.44
C GLU A 31 0.70 34.09 -5.69
N VAL A 32 1.15 33.08 -4.93
CA VAL A 32 2.40 32.37 -5.22
C VAL A 32 2.36 31.71 -6.60
N ILE A 33 1.24 31.06 -6.95
CA ILE A 33 1.05 30.38 -8.24
C ILE A 33 0.95 31.42 -9.35
N LYS A 34 0.13 32.45 -9.17
CA LYS A 34 -0.05 33.54 -10.15
C LYS A 34 1.24 34.31 -10.43
N LYS A 35 2.05 34.57 -9.40
CA LYS A 35 3.37 35.22 -9.56
C LYS A 35 4.31 34.36 -10.42
N LYS A 36 4.39 33.05 -10.15
CA LYS A 36 5.17 32.10 -10.97
C LYS A 36 4.65 32.05 -12.42
N ALA A 37 3.33 32.06 -12.62
CA ALA A 37 2.72 32.14 -13.95
C ALA A 37 3.09 33.43 -14.71
N LYS A 38 3.06 34.60 -14.04
CA LYS A 38 3.45 35.90 -14.64
C LYS A 38 4.91 35.96 -15.08
N ILE A 39 5.82 35.32 -14.33
CA ILE A 39 7.22 35.15 -14.72
C ILE A 39 7.34 34.25 -15.96
N LEU A 40 6.48 33.21 -16.00
CA LEU A 40 6.30 32.21 -17.07
C LEU A 40 5.93 32.79 -18.44
N LYS A 41 5.01 33.74 -18.41
CA LYS A 41 4.20 34.17 -19.57
C LYS A 41 5.06 34.80 -20.67
N GLY A 42 4.86 34.34 -21.91
CA GLY A 42 5.62 34.77 -23.08
C GLY A 42 7.00 34.12 -23.25
N TYR A 43 7.45 33.30 -22.29
CA TYR A 43 8.72 32.57 -22.34
C TYR A 43 8.56 31.06 -22.50
N VAL A 44 7.36 30.53 -22.30
CA VAL A 44 7.05 29.10 -22.45
C VAL A 44 5.68 28.92 -23.12
N ASP A 45 5.51 27.79 -23.80
CA ASP A 45 4.26 27.45 -24.52
C ASP A 45 3.23 26.78 -23.59
N ALA A 46 3.71 26.03 -22.60
CA ALA A 46 2.89 25.41 -21.55
C ALA A 46 3.71 25.20 -20.25
N VAL A 47 3.03 25.05 -19.12
CA VAL A 47 3.68 24.83 -17.81
C VAL A 47 3.19 23.57 -17.11
N ASN A 48 4.12 22.72 -16.71
CA ASN A 48 3.85 21.59 -15.82
C ASN A 48 3.41 22.09 -14.45
N ILE A 49 2.32 21.54 -13.95
CA ILE A 49 1.82 21.79 -12.60
C ILE A 49 2.03 20.52 -11.78
N THR A 50 2.95 20.55 -10.82
CA THR A 50 3.32 19.35 -10.07
C THR A 50 2.22 18.88 -9.11
N ASP A 51 2.10 17.56 -8.93
CA ASP A 51 1.15 16.93 -8.00
C ASP A 51 1.88 16.39 -6.76
N CYS A 52 2.09 17.28 -5.79
CA CYS A 52 2.83 17.02 -4.55
C CYS A 52 4.19 16.37 -4.81
N GLN A 53 5.10 17.07 -5.49
CA GLN A 53 6.42 16.52 -5.84
C GLN A 53 7.19 16.05 -4.60
N THR A 54 8.00 14.99 -4.75
CA THR A 54 8.68 14.26 -3.67
C THR A 54 7.73 13.81 -2.55
N ALA A 55 6.46 13.55 -2.88
CA ALA A 55 5.37 13.23 -1.96
C ALA A 55 5.13 14.27 -0.83
N VAL A 56 5.50 15.54 -1.05
CA VAL A 56 5.28 16.62 -0.08
C VAL A 56 3.96 17.32 -0.37
N VAL A 57 3.08 17.38 0.64
CA VAL A 57 1.76 18.02 0.54
C VAL A 57 1.89 19.49 0.13
N ARG A 58 1.21 19.83 -0.97
CA ARG A 58 1.13 21.15 -1.64
C ARG A 58 -0.31 21.35 -2.14
N VAL A 59 -0.65 22.53 -2.66
CA VAL A 59 -1.93 22.76 -3.37
C VAL A 59 -2.06 21.76 -4.54
N SER A 60 -3.26 21.23 -4.78
CA SER A 60 -3.47 20.23 -5.83
C SER A 60 -3.12 20.76 -7.22
N SER A 61 -2.67 19.85 -8.10
CA SER A 61 -2.29 20.22 -9.47
C SER A 61 -3.48 20.76 -10.27
N MET A 62 -4.69 20.21 -10.07
CA MET A 62 -5.91 20.68 -10.73
C MET A 62 -6.29 22.12 -10.34
N ALA A 63 -6.30 22.46 -9.04
CA ALA A 63 -6.62 23.83 -8.59
C ALA A 63 -5.55 24.83 -9.07
N SER A 64 -4.28 24.42 -9.01
CA SER A 64 -3.15 25.22 -9.46
C SER A 64 -3.16 25.45 -10.98
N ALA A 65 -3.61 24.46 -11.77
CA ALA A 65 -3.79 24.59 -13.21
C ALA A 65 -4.85 25.65 -13.58
N VAL A 66 -5.98 25.71 -12.86
CA VAL A 66 -7.01 26.75 -13.07
C VAL A 66 -6.47 28.15 -12.77
N LEU A 67 -5.68 28.30 -11.69
CA LEU A 67 -5.03 29.58 -11.36
C LEU A 67 -4.04 30.02 -12.44
N VAL A 68 -3.28 29.09 -13.02
CA VAL A 68 -2.37 29.34 -14.14
C VAL A 68 -3.13 29.73 -15.42
N MET A 69 -4.25 29.05 -15.72
CA MET A 69 -5.13 29.43 -16.84
C MET A 69 -5.66 30.86 -16.67
N SER A 70 -6.03 31.26 -15.45
CA SER A 70 -6.51 32.63 -15.18
C SER A 70 -5.48 33.73 -15.45
N GLU A 71 -4.19 33.39 -15.50
CA GLU A 71 -3.10 34.29 -15.87
C GLU A 71 -2.73 34.20 -17.37
N GLY A 72 -3.41 33.34 -18.14
CA GLY A 72 -3.22 33.17 -19.58
C GLY A 72 -2.02 32.29 -19.96
N LEU A 73 -1.80 31.19 -19.24
CA LEU A 73 -0.83 30.13 -19.59
C LEU A 73 -1.53 28.77 -19.70
N GLU A 74 -1.07 27.90 -20.61
CA GLU A 74 -1.62 26.55 -20.74
C GLU A 74 -1.00 25.59 -19.70
N PRO A 75 -1.79 24.95 -18.83
CA PRO A 75 -1.26 23.98 -17.88
C PRO A 75 -1.09 22.59 -18.52
N VAL A 76 -0.02 21.91 -18.12
CA VAL A 76 0.15 20.46 -18.19
C VAL A 76 -0.03 19.92 -16.77
N MET A 77 -1.23 19.46 -16.46
CA MET A 77 -1.55 18.96 -15.12
C MET A 77 -0.85 17.63 -14.90
N GLN A 78 -0.03 17.51 -13.85
CA GLN A 78 0.47 16.20 -13.42
C GLN A 78 -0.62 15.47 -12.62
N MET A 79 -0.71 14.16 -12.84
CA MET A 79 -1.57 13.25 -12.05
C MET A 79 -0.73 12.06 -11.59
N THR A 80 -0.67 11.83 -10.28
CA THR A 80 0.08 10.72 -9.69
C THR A 80 -0.84 9.61 -9.17
N CYS A 81 -0.39 8.36 -9.28
CA CYS A 81 -1.10 7.20 -8.73
C CYS A 81 -0.76 6.89 -7.26
N ARG A 82 0.14 7.68 -6.66
CA ARG A 82 0.69 7.51 -5.30
C ARG A 82 -0.38 7.44 -4.21
N ASP A 83 -1.36 8.33 -4.28
CA ASP A 83 -2.27 8.66 -3.17
C ASP A 83 -3.76 8.64 -3.57
N ARG A 84 -4.09 8.19 -4.79
CA ARG A 84 -5.44 8.08 -5.32
C ARG A 84 -5.67 6.73 -6.00
N ASN A 85 -6.86 6.18 -5.82
CA ASN A 85 -7.30 4.98 -6.55
C ASN A 85 -7.98 5.36 -7.88
N ARG A 86 -8.30 4.37 -8.72
CA ARG A 86 -8.94 4.57 -10.03
C ARG A 86 -10.27 5.32 -9.97
N ILE A 87 -10.99 5.31 -8.85
CA ILE A 87 -12.24 6.08 -8.68
C ILE A 87 -11.89 7.57 -8.52
N GLY A 88 -11.02 7.89 -7.56
CA GLY A 88 -10.54 9.26 -7.34
C GLY A 88 -9.85 9.86 -8.57
N ILE A 89 -9.02 9.06 -9.25
CA ILE A 89 -8.36 9.45 -10.51
C ILE A 89 -9.39 9.77 -11.61
N GLN A 90 -10.40 8.92 -11.83
CA GLN A 90 -11.42 9.19 -12.86
C GLN A 90 -12.25 10.44 -12.51
N ALA A 91 -12.59 10.65 -11.23
CA ALA A 91 -13.29 11.84 -10.77
C ALA A 91 -12.46 13.11 -10.99
N ASP A 92 -11.18 13.13 -10.59
CA ASP A 92 -10.27 14.25 -10.80
C ASP A 92 -10.04 14.54 -12.31
N LEU A 93 -9.98 13.51 -13.16
CA LEU A 93 -9.82 13.66 -14.60
C LEU A 93 -11.09 14.21 -15.29
N LEU A 94 -12.28 13.77 -14.88
CA LEU A 94 -13.54 14.38 -15.35
C LEU A 94 -13.63 15.84 -14.92
N GLY A 95 -13.29 16.13 -13.66
CA GLY A 95 -13.20 17.49 -13.13
C GLY A 95 -12.24 18.36 -13.94
N ALA A 96 -11.00 17.92 -14.11
CA ALA A 96 -9.98 18.64 -14.87
C ALA A 96 -10.43 18.96 -16.31
N SER A 97 -11.01 17.98 -17.01
CA SER A 97 -11.51 18.22 -18.37
C SER A 97 -12.73 19.15 -18.41
N ALA A 98 -13.58 19.15 -17.39
CA ALA A 98 -14.71 20.08 -17.26
C ALA A 98 -14.25 21.52 -16.96
N LEU A 99 -13.16 21.68 -16.20
CA LEU A 99 -12.50 22.97 -15.93
C LEU A 99 -11.73 23.51 -17.15
N GLY A 100 -11.61 22.74 -18.23
CA GLY A 100 -10.95 23.13 -19.49
C GLY A 100 -9.46 22.77 -19.57
N ILE A 101 -8.93 21.95 -18.65
CA ILE A 101 -7.55 21.46 -18.69
C ILE A 101 -7.44 20.43 -19.82
N LYS A 102 -6.53 20.65 -20.77
CA LYS A 102 -6.36 19.82 -21.97
C LYS A 102 -5.08 18.99 -22.01
N ASN A 103 -4.04 19.33 -21.25
CA ASN A 103 -2.78 18.57 -21.22
C ASN A 103 -2.63 17.85 -19.88
N LEU A 104 -2.24 16.57 -19.94
CA LEU A 104 -2.08 15.72 -18.76
C LEU A 104 -0.72 15.00 -18.80
N LEU A 105 0.01 14.99 -17.70
CA LEU A 105 1.22 14.16 -17.53
C LEU A 105 0.94 13.02 -16.54
N CYS A 106 0.95 11.79 -17.04
CA CYS A 106 0.64 10.59 -16.26
C CYS A 106 1.89 10.08 -15.53
N LEU A 107 1.84 9.99 -14.20
CA LEU A 107 2.95 9.61 -13.33
C LEU A 107 2.54 8.50 -12.36
N THR A 108 3.45 7.58 -12.04
CA THR A 108 3.24 6.66 -10.90
C THR A 108 3.28 7.43 -9.58
N GLY A 109 4.22 8.40 -9.47
CA GLY A 109 4.46 9.18 -8.26
C GLY A 109 5.53 8.58 -7.35
N ASP A 110 6.16 9.43 -6.53
CA ASP A 110 7.16 9.02 -5.54
C ASP A 110 6.50 8.22 -4.39
N HIS A 111 7.25 7.34 -3.72
CA HIS A 111 6.71 6.63 -2.55
C HIS A 111 6.47 7.61 -1.38
N PRO A 112 5.32 7.55 -0.64
CA PRO A 112 5.01 8.49 0.45
C PRO A 112 6.10 8.63 1.52
N LYS A 113 6.87 7.55 1.77
CA LYS A 113 8.06 7.53 2.65
C LYS A 113 9.11 8.62 2.39
N PHE A 114 9.17 9.19 1.18
CA PHE A 114 10.11 10.26 0.82
C PHE A 114 9.55 11.66 1.14
N GLY A 115 8.25 11.77 1.41
CA GLY A 115 7.54 13.01 1.64
C GLY A 115 7.43 13.39 3.11
N ASN A 116 6.58 14.40 3.39
CA ASN A 116 6.35 14.89 4.74
C ASN A 116 5.28 14.11 5.52
N HIS A 117 4.75 13.02 4.95
CA HIS A 117 3.81 12.09 5.59
C HIS A 117 4.22 10.64 5.30
N PRO A 118 5.39 10.18 5.80
CA PRO A 118 5.91 8.84 5.49
C PRO A 118 5.01 7.70 5.95
N GLN A 119 4.13 7.95 6.93
CA GLN A 119 3.11 7.04 7.45
C GLN A 119 1.82 6.98 6.59
N ALA A 120 1.67 7.83 5.57
CA ALA A 120 0.52 7.78 4.70
C ALA A 120 0.52 6.48 3.88
N LYS A 121 -0.62 5.77 3.87
CA LYS A 121 -0.74 4.51 3.12
C LYS A 121 -0.55 4.80 1.62
N PRO A 122 0.42 4.15 0.94
CA PRO A 122 0.52 4.23 -0.50
C PRO A 122 -0.71 3.57 -1.15
N VAL A 123 -1.23 4.16 -2.22
CA VAL A 123 -2.38 3.62 -2.95
C VAL A 123 -1.91 2.78 -4.14
N PHE A 124 -1.24 3.39 -5.12
CA PHE A 124 -0.68 2.71 -6.30
C PHE A 124 -1.60 1.67 -6.99
N ASP A 125 -2.92 1.92 -6.96
CA ASP A 125 -3.94 1.10 -7.63
C ASP A 125 -3.72 0.98 -9.15
N LEU A 126 -2.97 1.93 -9.70
CA LEU A 126 -2.50 1.98 -11.09
C LEU A 126 -1.01 2.40 -11.11
N ASP A 127 -0.28 2.02 -12.15
CA ASP A 127 0.98 2.66 -12.54
C ASP A 127 0.76 3.70 -13.66
N SER A 128 1.81 4.46 -14.01
CA SER A 128 1.74 5.42 -15.13
C SER A 128 1.29 4.83 -16.47
N ILE A 129 1.54 3.55 -16.76
CA ILE A 129 1.14 2.90 -18.02
C ILE A 129 -0.34 2.51 -17.98
N GLN A 130 -0.84 2.04 -16.84
CA GLN A 130 -2.26 1.80 -16.60
C GLN A 130 -3.05 3.12 -16.61
N LEU A 131 -2.54 4.17 -15.97
CA LEU A 131 -3.13 5.52 -16.00
C LEU A 131 -3.28 6.04 -17.45
N ILE A 132 -2.26 5.89 -18.30
CA ILE A 132 -2.35 6.28 -19.73
C ILE A 132 -3.47 5.51 -20.45
N LYS A 133 -3.64 4.20 -20.18
CA LYS A 133 -4.73 3.40 -20.76
C LYS A 133 -6.10 3.88 -20.28
N LEU A 134 -6.25 4.14 -18.99
CA LEU A 134 -7.48 4.67 -18.38
C LEU A 134 -7.86 6.01 -18.99
N VAL A 135 -6.92 6.96 -19.08
CA VAL A 135 -7.13 8.28 -19.71
C VAL A 135 -7.53 8.12 -21.18
N ARG A 136 -6.95 7.16 -21.90
CA ARG A 136 -7.34 6.83 -23.27
C ARG A 136 -8.77 6.26 -23.34
N GLY A 137 -9.14 5.37 -22.42
CA GLY A 137 -10.50 4.84 -22.29
C GLY A 137 -11.54 5.95 -22.06
N LEU A 138 -11.25 6.87 -21.13
CA LEU A 138 -12.08 8.05 -20.88
C LEU A 138 -12.26 8.91 -22.15
N LYS A 139 -11.18 9.14 -22.91
CA LYS A 139 -11.23 9.86 -24.20
C LYS A 139 -12.02 9.10 -25.28
N GLU A 140 -11.93 7.78 -25.30
CA GLU A 140 -12.75 6.91 -26.17
C GLU A 140 -14.24 6.90 -25.74
N GLY A 141 -14.57 7.44 -24.56
CA GLY A 141 -15.93 7.54 -24.05
C GLY A 141 -16.35 6.40 -23.12
N ARG A 142 -15.41 5.76 -22.43
CA ARG A 142 -15.69 4.68 -21.45
C ARG A 142 -14.97 4.89 -20.13
N PHE A 143 -15.64 4.54 -19.05
CA PHE A 143 -15.03 4.36 -17.74
C PHE A 143 -14.17 3.09 -17.68
N GLU A 144 -13.31 2.98 -16.67
CA GLU A 144 -12.42 1.82 -16.45
C GLU A 144 -13.19 0.51 -16.19
N ASN A 145 -14.44 0.59 -15.71
CA ASN A 145 -15.35 -0.56 -15.56
C ASN A 145 -16.02 -0.99 -16.89
N GLY A 146 -15.77 -0.28 -17.99
CA GLY A 146 -16.35 -0.53 -19.31
C GLY A 146 -17.66 0.21 -19.60
N GLU A 147 -18.26 0.90 -18.62
CA GLU A 147 -19.50 1.67 -18.83
C GLU A 147 -19.28 2.87 -19.77
N GLU A 148 -20.26 3.16 -20.63
CA GLU A 148 -20.19 4.28 -21.57
C GLU A 148 -20.44 5.63 -20.87
N ILE A 149 -19.57 6.60 -21.16
CA ILE A 149 -19.74 7.99 -20.73
C ILE A 149 -20.81 8.64 -21.60
N LYS A 150 -22.01 8.81 -21.04
CA LYS A 150 -23.10 9.56 -21.66
C LYS A 150 -22.78 11.05 -21.71
N GLY A 151 -22.84 11.65 -22.89
CA GLY A 151 -22.65 13.10 -23.08
C GLY A 151 -21.22 13.49 -23.50
N ARG A 152 -20.70 14.60 -22.96
CA ARG A 152 -19.39 15.15 -23.34
C ARG A 152 -18.26 14.28 -22.80
N ARG A 153 -17.46 13.71 -23.70
CA ARG A 153 -16.25 12.94 -23.37
C ARG A 153 -15.14 13.89 -22.89
N PRO A 154 -14.33 13.49 -21.89
CA PRO A 154 -13.15 14.24 -21.50
C PRO A 154 -12.08 14.18 -22.60
N TYR A 155 -11.28 15.23 -22.74
CA TYR A 155 -10.22 15.30 -23.74
C TYR A 155 -8.88 15.65 -23.10
N PHE A 156 -7.88 14.81 -23.33
CA PHE A 156 -6.50 15.09 -22.98
C PHE A 156 -5.54 14.85 -24.16
N PHE A 157 -4.56 15.72 -24.29
CA PHE A 157 -3.28 15.44 -24.89
C PHE A 157 -2.42 14.74 -23.82
N ILE A 158 -2.21 13.44 -24.02
CA ILE A 158 -1.71 12.53 -22.98
C ILE A 158 -0.17 12.48 -23.03
N GLY A 159 0.47 12.86 -21.94
CA GLY A 159 1.92 12.76 -21.75
C GLY A 159 2.33 11.77 -20.67
N ALA A 160 3.62 11.43 -20.65
CA ALA A 160 4.22 10.66 -19.56
C ALA A 160 5.69 11.08 -19.33
N ALA A 161 6.18 10.93 -18.10
CA ALA A 161 7.60 11.15 -17.82
C ALA A 161 8.45 9.90 -18.10
N GLU A 162 9.67 10.04 -18.62
CA GLU A 162 10.62 8.92 -18.78
C GLU A 162 12.02 9.29 -18.26
N ASN A 163 12.68 8.38 -17.55
CA ASN A 163 14.08 8.57 -17.15
C ASN A 163 14.97 7.81 -18.14
N PRO A 164 15.79 8.50 -18.96
CA PRO A 164 16.68 7.83 -19.90
C PRO A 164 17.93 7.22 -19.25
N PHE A 165 18.31 7.61 -18.02
CA PHE A 165 19.55 7.18 -17.35
C PHE A 165 19.35 6.17 -16.22
N ALA A 166 18.11 5.85 -15.86
CA ALA A 166 17.82 4.85 -14.85
C ALA A 166 18.19 3.45 -15.35
N GLU A 167 18.81 2.63 -14.49
CA GLU A 167 19.18 1.26 -14.83
C GLU A 167 17.98 0.29 -14.76
N PRO A 168 17.96 -0.81 -15.55
CA PRO A 168 18.88 -1.09 -16.66
C PRO A 168 18.65 -0.16 -17.87
N PHE A 169 19.72 0.48 -18.36
CA PHE A 169 19.67 1.51 -19.40
C PHE A 169 18.96 1.05 -20.69
N ASP A 170 19.30 -0.14 -21.19
CA ASP A 170 18.74 -0.68 -22.45
C ASP A 170 17.23 -0.95 -22.40
N PHE A 171 16.66 -1.06 -21.20
CA PHE A 171 15.22 -1.22 -21.01
C PHE A 171 14.44 0.11 -21.05
N ARG A 172 15.12 1.27 -20.99
CA ARG A 172 14.44 2.58 -20.95
C ARG A 172 13.71 2.92 -22.26
N PRO A 173 14.30 2.71 -23.46
CA PRO A 173 13.58 2.85 -24.73
C PRO A 173 12.40 1.87 -24.86
N LEU A 174 12.53 0.64 -24.35
CA LEU A 174 11.45 -0.35 -24.33
C LEU A 174 10.30 0.07 -23.38
N ARG A 175 10.62 0.70 -22.24
CA ARG A 175 9.63 1.27 -21.33
C ARG A 175 8.91 2.47 -21.95
N LEU A 176 9.63 3.32 -22.68
CA LEU A 176 9.03 4.39 -23.49
C LEU A 176 8.08 3.80 -24.54
N ALA A 177 8.49 2.76 -25.27
CA ALA A 177 7.64 2.07 -26.23
C ALA A 177 6.34 1.52 -25.61
N LYS A 178 6.39 0.98 -24.39
CA LYS A 178 5.18 0.54 -23.65
C LYS A 178 4.21 1.70 -23.36
N LYS A 179 4.71 2.91 -23.05
CA LYS A 179 3.89 4.12 -22.82
C LYS A 179 3.27 4.65 -24.11
N VAL A 180 4.04 4.67 -25.20
CA VAL A 180 3.53 5.03 -26.54
C VAL A 180 2.41 4.07 -26.95
N LYS A 181 2.61 2.74 -26.78
CA LYS A 181 1.59 1.72 -27.03
C LYS A 181 0.35 1.86 -26.12
N ALA A 182 0.51 2.37 -24.90
CA ALA A 182 -0.61 2.67 -24.01
C ALA A 182 -1.42 3.88 -24.48
N GLY A 183 -0.80 4.87 -25.15
CA GLY A 183 -1.49 6.05 -25.69
C GLY A 183 -0.79 7.39 -25.44
N ALA A 184 0.42 7.40 -24.86
CA ALA A 184 1.18 8.64 -24.69
C ALA A 184 1.53 9.27 -26.05
N ARG A 185 1.28 10.58 -26.17
CA ARG A 185 1.53 11.41 -27.37
C ARG A 185 2.71 12.36 -27.20
N PHE A 186 3.10 12.69 -25.98
CA PHE A 186 4.37 13.33 -25.68
C PHE A 186 5.08 12.67 -24.48
N ILE A 187 6.40 12.84 -24.40
CA ILE A 187 7.25 12.39 -23.30
C ILE A 187 8.06 13.58 -22.80
N GLN A 188 8.07 13.81 -21.49
CA GLN A 188 9.05 14.69 -20.85
C GLN A 188 10.10 13.82 -20.17
N THR A 189 11.37 14.09 -20.44
CA THR A 189 12.46 13.31 -19.85
C THR A 189 12.89 13.87 -18.50
N GLN A 190 13.48 13.00 -17.65
CA GLN A 190 14.21 13.45 -16.46
C GLN A 190 15.47 14.25 -16.86
N ILE A 191 16.04 14.97 -15.90
CA ILE A 191 17.14 15.93 -16.09
C ILE A 191 18.31 15.32 -16.89
N ILE A 192 18.69 15.96 -17.99
CA ILE A 192 19.81 15.58 -18.85
C ILE A 192 21.02 16.46 -18.52
N TYR A 193 22.08 15.85 -17.99
CA TYR A 193 23.42 16.44 -17.95
C TYR A 193 24.41 15.66 -18.84
N ASN A 194 24.33 14.32 -18.90
CA ASN A 194 25.07 13.54 -19.89
C ASN A 194 24.30 13.50 -21.24
N VAL A 195 24.56 14.49 -22.09
CA VAL A 195 23.94 14.59 -23.42
C VAL A 195 24.33 13.43 -24.35
N GLU A 196 25.54 12.90 -24.24
CA GLU A 196 26.01 11.80 -25.09
C GLU A 196 25.30 10.48 -24.75
N LYS A 197 25.09 10.18 -23.46
CA LYS A 197 24.26 9.03 -23.05
C LYS A 197 22.78 9.23 -23.43
N PHE A 198 22.28 10.47 -23.45
CA PHE A 198 20.95 10.78 -23.97
C PHE A 198 20.83 10.60 -25.50
N ARG A 199 21.87 10.95 -26.27
CA ARG A 199 21.95 10.68 -27.72
C ARG A 199 21.78 9.18 -28.00
N LYS A 200 22.48 8.30 -27.27
CA LYS A 200 22.33 6.83 -27.39
C LYS A 200 20.92 6.34 -27.05
N PHE A 201 20.28 6.91 -26.02
CA PHE A 201 18.88 6.62 -25.70
C PHE A 201 17.94 7.00 -26.86
N MET A 202 18.15 8.17 -27.48
CA MET A 202 17.37 8.64 -28.62
C MET A 202 17.61 7.80 -29.89
N GLU A 203 18.84 7.35 -30.13
CA GLU A 203 19.15 6.40 -31.21
C GLU A 203 18.41 5.07 -31.04
N ARG A 204 18.35 4.54 -29.82
CA ARG A 204 17.57 3.32 -29.54
C ARG A 204 16.06 3.56 -29.65
N CYS A 205 15.56 4.76 -29.35
CA CYS A 205 14.19 5.16 -29.64
C CYS A 205 13.91 5.26 -31.16
N ARG A 206 14.88 5.69 -31.96
CA ARG A 206 14.82 5.67 -33.44
C ARG A 206 14.74 4.24 -33.99
N GLU A 207 15.59 3.35 -33.50
CA GLU A 207 15.60 1.93 -33.90
C GLU A 207 14.28 1.21 -33.60
N LEU A 208 13.62 1.57 -32.49
CA LEU A 208 12.28 1.08 -32.14
C LEU A 208 11.14 1.79 -32.90
N GLY A 209 11.46 2.73 -33.80
CA GLY A 209 10.51 3.51 -34.58
C GLY A 209 9.56 4.33 -33.70
N LEU A 210 10.07 4.97 -32.65
CA LEU A 210 9.27 5.74 -31.68
C LEU A 210 9.22 7.23 -32.00
N LEU A 211 10.23 7.77 -32.69
CA LEU A 211 10.36 9.23 -32.93
C LEU A 211 9.21 9.80 -33.78
N ASP A 212 8.61 9.00 -34.67
CA ASP A 212 7.45 9.41 -35.47
C ASP A 212 6.10 9.20 -34.75
N LYS A 213 6.09 8.59 -33.57
CA LYS A 213 4.89 8.19 -32.83
C LYS A 213 4.61 9.05 -31.60
N VAL A 214 5.64 9.70 -31.06
CA VAL A 214 5.57 10.47 -29.82
C VAL A 214 6.57 11.62 -29.84
N TYR A 215 6.16 12.79 -29.35
CA TYR A 215 7.05 13.94 -29.24
C TYR A 215 7.91 13.82 -27.98
N ILE A 216 9.23 14.01 -28.07
CA ILE A 216 10.14 13.90 -26.91
C ILE A 216 10.68 15.27 -26.54
N LEU A 217 10.47 15.67 -25.28
CA LEU A 217 10.99 16.90 -24.69
C LEU A 217 12.17 16.56 -23.76
N ALA A 218 13.31 17.20 -24.00
CA ALA A 218 14.53 17.04 -23.20
C ALA A 218 14.40 17.78 -21.85
N GLY A 219 14.61 17.08 -20.73
CA GLY A 219 14.54 17.66 -19.39
C GLY A 219 15.80 18.45 -19.04
N ILE A 220 15.64 19.73 -18.70
CA ILE A 220 16.73 20.68 -18.44
C ILE A 220 16.58 21.27 -17.04
N THR A 221 17.65 21.29 -16.25
CA THR A 221 17.70 22.02 -14.96
C THR A 221 18.99 22.84 -14.89
N PRO A 222 18.92 24.16 -14.64
CA PRO A 222 20.09 24.96 -14.34
C PRO A 222 20.62 24.62 -12.94
N PRO A 223 21.88 24.17 -12.77
CA PRO A 223 22.45 23.91 -11.45
C PRO A 223 22.74 25.23 -10.73
N LYS A 224 21.83 25.65 -9.83
CA LYS A 224 21.86 26.92 -9.07
C LYS A 224 23.09 27.10 -8.16
N SER A 225 23.79 26.00 -7.86
CA SER A 225 25.04 26.00 -7.07
C SER A 225 25.83 24.70 -7.24
N LEU A 226 27.12 24.74 -6.91
CA LEU A 226 27.97 23.56 -6.82
C LEU A 226 27.41 22.50 -5.85
N GLY A 227 26.86 22.92 -4.70
CA GLY A 227 26.27 22.02 -3.71
C GLY A 227 25.07 21.26 -4.27
N MET A 228 24.21 21.95 -5.04
CA MET A 228 23.09 21.33 -5.76
C MET A 228 23.59 20.31 -6.81
N ALA A 229 24.61 20.66 -7.60
CA ALA A 229 25.16 19.76 -8.61
C ALA A 229 25.83 18.51 -8.00
N LYS A 230 26.58 18.67 -6.90
CA LYS A 230 27.13 17.52 -6.14
C LYS A 230 26.03 16.68 -5.49
N TYR A 231 24.98 17.29 -4.95
CA TYR A 231 23.83 16.54 -4.42
C TYR A 231 23.16 15.71 -5.53
N MET A 232 22.90 16.33 -6.69
CA MET A 232 22.37 15.67 -7.88
C MET A 232 23.25 14.50 -8.36
N LYS A 233 24.57 14.66 -8.33
CA LYS A 233 25.52 13.61 -8.73
C LYS A 233 25.50 12.39 -7.80
N TYR A 234 25.49 12.62 -6.49
CA TYR A 234 25.77 11.57 -5.50
C TYR A 234 24.54 11.03 -4.76
N ASN A 235 23.40 11.74 -4.78
CA ASN A 235 22.24 11.42 -3.94
C ASN A 235 20.90 11.30 -4.70
N VAL A 236 20.87 11.54 -6.02
CA VAL A 236 19.65 11.43 -6.83
C VAL A 236 19.72 10.18 -7.72
N PRO A 237 18.96 9.10 -7.41
CA PRO A 237 19.04 7.85 -8.17
C PRO A 237 18.61 8.01 -9.63
N GLY A 238 19.39 7.43 -10.55
CA GLY A 238 19.10 7.49 -11.98
C GLY A 238 19.30 8.88 -12.60
N LEU A 239 20.11 9.74 -11.99
CA LEU A 239 20.63 10.97 -12.59
C LEU A 239 22.15 10.83 -12.78
N GLU A 240 22.66 11.23 -13.93
CA GLU A 240 24.09 11.15 -14.24
C GLU A 240 24.66 12.54 -14.53
N VAL A 241 25.52 13.02 -13.63
CA VAL A 241 26.16 14.35 -13.71
C VAL A 241 27.67 14.16 -14.04
N PRO A 242 28.11 14.53 -15.26
CA PRO A 242 29.52 14.46 -15.63
C PRO A 242 30.41 15.33 -14.72
N ASP A 243 31.65 14.90 -14.47
CA ASP A 243 32.62 15.67 -13.67
C ASP A 243 32.96 17.04 -14.29
N GLU A 244 32.82 17.18 -15.61
CA GLU A 244 32.95 18.47 -16.30
C GLU A 244 31.94 19.52 -15.78
N ILE A 245 30.69 19.12 -15.53
CA ILE A 245 29.65 20.01 -14.99
C ILE A 245 30.00 20.45 -13.56
N ILE A 246 30.55 19.54 -12.75
CA ILE A 246 31.03 19.85 -11.39
C ILE A 246 32.20 20.83 -11.46
N LYS A 247 33.18 20.57 -12.33
CA LYS A 247 34.37 21.41 -12.51
C LYS A 247 34.04 22.82 -13.01
N ARG A 248 33.16 22.94 -14.01
CA ARG A 248 32.66 24.25 -14.50
C ARG A 248 32.08 25.10 -13.36
N LEU A 249 31.29 24.49 -12.48
CA LEU A 249 30.71 25.17 -11.30
C LEU A 249 31.71 25.43 -10.18
N GLU A 250 32.83 24.71 -10.09
CA GLU A 250 33.93 25.01 -9.16
C GLU A 250 34.72 26.21 -9.63
N ASP A 251 35.13 26.21 -10.90
CA ASP A 251 35.98 27.22 -11.53
C ASP A 251 35.23 28.55 -11.81
N ALA A 252 33.91 28.51 -11.99
CA ALA A 252 33.09 29.70 -12.28
C ALA A 252 33.13 30.76 -11.17
N LYS A 253 33.20 32.04 -11.54
CA LYS A 253 33.10 33.15 -10.57
C LYS A 253 31.69 33.26 -9.98
N ASP A 254 30.69 33.37 -10.84
CA ASP A 254 29.27 33.30 -10.48
C ASP A 254 28.69 31.93 -10.89
N LYS A 255 28.25 31.17 -9.88
CA LYS A 255 27.73 29.80 -10.04
C LYS A 255 26.30 29.78 -10.58
N LYS A 256 25.52 30.84 -10.41
CA LYS A 256 24.18 30.96 -10.99
C LYS A 256 24.27 31.25 -12.47
N GLU A 257 25.12 32.21 -12.84
CA GLU A 257 25.39 32.54 -14.24
C GLU A 257 25.94 31.34 -15.02
N GLU A 258 26.92 30.63 -14.46
CA GLU A 258 27.40 29.37 -15.04
C GLU A 258 26.31 28.30 -15.12
N GLY A 259 25.44 28.19 -14.11
CA GLY A 259 24.29 27.27 -14.14
C GLY A 259 23.28 27.59 -15.25
N ILE A 260 23.09 28.87 -15.59
CA ILE A 260 22.31 29.29 -16.76
C ILE A 260 23.04 28.93 -18.05
N GLN A 261 24.34 29.20 -18.16
CA GLN A 261 25.12 28.86 -19.35
C GLN A 261 25.14 27.34 -19.60
N ILE A 262 25.31 26.52 -18.57
CA ILE A 262 25.22 25.05 -18.66
C ILE A 262 23.86 24.61 -19.22
N ALA A 263 22.75 25.19 -18.73
CA ALA A 263 21.42 24.88 -19.25
C ALA A 263 21.28 25.29 -20.73
N VAL A 264 21.81 26.45 -21.12
CA VAL A 264 21.81 26.92 -22.52
C VAL A 264 22.65 26.00 -23.42
N ASP A 265 23.84 25.59 -22.99
CA ASP A 265 24.72 24.67 -23.74
C ASP A 265 24.05 23.31 -23.97
N ILE A 266 23.39 22.77 -22.94
CA ILE A 266 22.64 21.50 -23.05
C ILE A 266 21.46 21.69 -24.02
N ILE A 267 20.72 22.81 -23.94
CA ILE A 267 19.61 23.11 -24.86
C ILE A 267 20.08 23.13 -26.31
N GLN A 268 21.22 23.77 -26.63
CA GLN A 268 21.73 23.76 -28.01
C GLN A 268 22.10 22.34 -28.47
N GLN A 269 22.79 21.57 -27.63
CA GLN A 269 23.18 20.20 -28.01
C GLN A 269 21.98 19.25 -28.18
N VAL A 270 20.93 19.35 -27.35
CA VAL A 270 19.74 18.49 -27.52
C VAL A 270 18.86 18.91 -28.71
N LYS A 271 18.89 20.17 -29.14
CA LYS A 271 18.25 20.63 -30.38
C LYS A 271 18.84 19.97 -31.63
N GLU A 272 20.10 19.55 -31.59
CA GLU A 272 20.78 18.84 -32.68
C GLU A 272 20.44 17.33 -32.73
N ILE A 273 19.81 16.77 -31.68
CA ILE A 273 19.50 15.34 -31.61
C ILE A 273 18.18 15.05 -32.36
N PRO A 274 18.18 14.20 -33.40
CA PRO A 274 16.96 13.86 -34.14
C PRO A 274 15.85 13.29 -33.24
N GLY A 275 14.64 13.84 -33.39
CA GLY A 275 13.47 13.44 -32.62
C GLY A 275 13.28 14.16 -31.28
N VAL A 276 14.18 15.08 -30.90
CA VAL A 276 13.90 16.03 -29.80
C VAL A 276 13.01 17.15 -30.35
N CYS A 277 11.77 17.21 -29.86
CA CYS A 277 10.75 18.16 -30.32
C CYS A 277 10.64 19.41 -29.43
N GLY A 278 11.38 19.46 -28.33
CA GLY A 278 11.32 20.57 -27.39
C GLY A 278 12.15 20.33 -26.13
N VAL A 279 12.01 21.26 -25.17
CA VAL A 279 12.63 21.17 -23.85
C VAL A 279 11.63 21.36 -22.72
N HIS A 280 11.94 20.77 -21.57
CA HIS A 280 11.21 20.92 -20.32
C HIS A 280 12.13 21.48 -19.23
N ILE A 281 11.97 22.75 -18.88
CA ILE A 281 12.87 23.50 -17.99
C ILE A 281 12.36 23.43 -16.55
N MET A 282 13.00 22.60 -15.73
CA MET A 282 12.72 22.42 -14.31
C MET A 282 13.66 23.32 -13.49
N ALA A 283 13.30 24.59 -13.34
CA ALA A 283 14.06 25.59 -12.57
C ALA A 283 13.64 25.59 -11.08
N ILE A 284 14.05 24.54 -10.35
CA ILE A 284 13.62 24.21 -8.98
C ILE A 284 13.72 25.42 -8.02
N GLU A 285 12.56 25.98 -7.65
CA GLU A 285 12.41 27.21 -6.83
C GLU A 285 13.36 28.34 -7.31
N TRP A 286 13.42 28.52 -8.64
CA TRP A 286 14.19 29.56 -9.34
C TRP A 286 13.56 29.88 -10.71
N GLU A 287 12.24 29.98 -10.77
CA GLU A 287 11.48 30.23 -12.00
C GLU A 287 11.93 31.50 -12.74
N GLU A 288 12.53 32.48 -12.05
CA GLU A 288 13.12 33.69 -12.65
C GLU A 288 14.29 33.41 -13.61
N ALA A 289 14.91 32.23 -13.57
CA ALA A 289 15.96 31.86 -14.52
C ALA A 289 15.43 31.48 -15.90
N VAL A 290 14.17 31.05 -16.01
CA VAL A 290 13.62 30.50 -17.27
C VAL A 290 13.59 31.55 -18.39
N PRO A 291 13.12 32.80 -18.18
CA PRO A 291 13.16 33.84 -19.22
C PRO A 291 14.57 34.07 -19.80
N GLU A 292 15.60 34.01 -18.97
CA GLU A 292 16.98 34.25 -19.38
C GLU A 292 17.57 33.06 -20.15
N ILE A 293 17.32 31.84 -19.68
CA ILE A 293 17.68 30.60 -20.39
C ILE A 293 17.02 30.57 -21.77
N VAL A 294 15.73 30.88 -21.88
CA VAL A 294 14.99 30.86 -23.15
C VAL A 294 15.50 31.92 -24.13
N LYS A 295 15.83 33.13 -23.66
CA LYS A 295 16.45 34.18 -24.50
C LYS A 295 17.82 33.73 -25.01
N ARG A 296 18.72 33.30 -24.13
CA ARG A 296 20.09 32.89 -24.49
C ARG A 296 20.14 31.63 -25.35
N ALA A 297 19.17 30.73 -25.21
CA ALA A 297 19.01 29.57 -26.08
C ALA A 297 18.49 29.90 -27.50
N GLY A 298 18.13 31.17 -27.77
CA GLY A 298 17.51 31.57 -29.03
C GLY A 298 16.11 30.97 -29.22
N LEU A 299 15.37 30.80 -28.12
CA LEU A 299 14.03 30.21 -28.09
C LEU A 299 12.92 31.26 -27.86
N TYR A 300 13.28 32.52 -27.62
CA TYR A 300 12.38 33.68 -27.53
C TYR A 300 12.34 34.45 -28.87
N PRO A 301 11.20 35.02 -29.29
CA PRO A 301 9.88 35.00 -28.65
C PRO A 301 9.18 33.63 -28.75
N ARG A 302 8.22 33.39 -27.86
CA ARG A 302 7.25 32.30 -28.01
C ARG A 302 6.02 32.80 -28.76
N GLU A 303 5.26 31.88 -29.35
CA GLU A 303 3.94 32.20 -29.88
C GLU A 303 2.98 32.49 -28.72
N GLU A 304 2.14 33.51 -28.85
CA GLU A 304 1.14 33.77 -27.81
C GLU A 304 0.07 32.67 -27.84
N ALA A 305 -0.03 31.97 -26.72
CA ALA A 305 -1.06 30.97 -26.53
C ALA A 305 -2.46 31.65 -26.53
N PRO A 306 -3.49 31.00 -27.10
CA PRO A 306 -4.83 31.57 -27.19
C PRO A 306 -5.41 31.86 -25.79
N SER A 307 -6.25 32.89 -25.67
CA SER A 307 -6.80 33.33 -24.38
C SER A 307 -7.53 32.19 -23.63
N PHE A 308 -6.89 31.67 -22.58
CA PHE A 308 -7.45 30.62 -21.73
C PHE A 308 -8.40 31.20 -20.70
N MET A 309 -9.62 31.55 -21.10
CA MET A 309 -10.68 31.82 -20.12
C MET A 309 -11.15 30.49 -19.50
N PRO A 310 -11.04 30.29 -18.17
CA PRO A 310 -11.80 29.25 -17.49
C PRO A 310 -13.30 29.43 -17.77
N PRO A 311 -14.10 28.35 -17.89
CA PRO A 311 -15.50 28.43 -18.33
C PRO A 311 -16.46 29.15 -17.36
N PHE A 312 -15.94 29.71 -16.27
CA PHE A 312 -16.65 30.43 -15.20
C PHE A 312 -16.02 31.79 -14.86
N VAL A 313 -15.09 32.32 -15.67
CA VAL A 313 -14.74 33.74 -15.58
C VAL A 313 -15.88 34.54 -16.21
N VAL A 314 -16.80 34.98 -15.35
CA VAL A 314 -17.71 36.10 -15.62
C VAL A 314 -16.87 37.23 -16.21
N GLU A 315 -17.29 37.75 -17.35
CA GLU A 315 -16.58 38.84 -18.02
C GLU A 315 -16.29 39.96 -17.02
N LYS A 316 -15.01 40.33 -16.88
CA LYS A 316 -14.66 41.61 -16.26
C LYS A 316 -15.12 42.70 -17.22
N VAL A 317 -16.37 43.15 -17.06
CA VAL A 317 -16.92 44.36 -17.70
C VAL A 317 -16.34 45.61 -17.01
N VAL A 318 -15.02 45.66 -16.86
CA VAL A 318 -14.26 46.74 -16.22
C VAL A 318 -12.88 46.83 -16.90
N GLU A 319 -12.80 47.58 -18.00
CA GLU A 319 -11.56 48.24 -18.51
C GLU A 319 -11.79 49.07 -19.80
N LYS A 320 -12.99 49.04 -20.39
CA LYS A 320 -13.38 49.95 -21.50
C LYS A 320 -14.21 51.18 -21.12
N VAL A 321 -14.35 51.46 -19.81
CA VAL A 321 -14.86 52.75 -19.30
C VAL A 321 -13.71 53.48 -18.62
N VAL A 322 -12.77 53.93 -19.45
CA VAL A 322 -11.72 54.87 -19.05
C VAL A 322 -12.38 56.25 -18.87
N GLU A 323 -12.05 56.93 -17.78
CA GLU A 323 -12.22 58.39 -17.58
C GLU A 323 -13.62 58.99 -17.82
N LYS A 324 -14.56 58.77 -16.89
CA LYS A 324 -15.43 59.86 -16.39
C LYS A 324 -15.58 59.80 -14.86
N PRO A 325 -15.65 60.94 -14.15
CA PRO A 325 -15.52 60.96 -12.69
C PRO A 325 -16.72 60.36 -11.95
N VAL A 326 -16.45 59.77 -10.79
CA VAL A 326 -17.44 59.10 -9.92
C VAL A 326 -18.42 60.08 -9.23
N GLU A 327 -18.24 61.39 -9.42
CA GLU A 327 -19.01 62.45 -8.75
C GLU A 327 -20.42 62.72 -9.34
N VAL A 328 -20.79 62.11 -10.48
CA VAL A 328 -22.03 62.48 -11.22
C VAL A 328 -23.20 61.48 -11.05
N ILE A 329 -22.98 60.31 -10.43
CA ILE A 329 -24.01 59.25 -10.32
C ILE A 329 -24.59 59.11 -8.90
N VAL A 330 -23.85 59.54 -7.86
CA VAL A 330 -24.28 59.42 -6.45
C VAL A 330 -25.52 60.29 -6.14
N GLU A 331 -25.76 61.37 -6.88
CA GLU A 331 -26.91 62.26 -6.69
C GLU A 331 -28.20 61.85 -7.45
N LYS A 332 -28.22 60.76 -8.22
CA LYS A 332 -29.38 60.45 -9.12
C LYS A 332 -30.04 59.08 -8.98
N ILE A 333 -29.58 58.20 -8.08
CA ILE A 333 -30.18 56.87 -7.87
C ILE A 333 -30.35 56.54 -6.37
N ILE A 334 -30.73 57.53 -5.55
CA ILE A 334 -31.16 57.32 -4.15
C ILE A 334 -32.67 57.56 -3.97
N GLU A 335 -33.37 58.12 -4.96
CA GLU A 335 -34.83 58.27 -4.94
C GLU A 335 -35.52 57.63 -6.17
N LYS A 336 -35.79 56.33 -6.07
CA LYS A 336 -37.04 55.68 -6.54
C LYS A 336 -37.11 54.22 -6.07
N PRO A 337 -38.21 53.78 -5.43
CA PRO A 337 -38.33 52.42 -4.91
C PRO A 337 -38.44 51.37 -6.03
N VAL A 338 -38.11 50.12 -5.68
CA VAL A 338 -37.97 48.95 -6.57
C VAL A 338 -39.34 48.40 -7.05
N GLU A 339 -40.43 49.16 -6.89
CA GLU A 339 -41.80 48.72 -7.20
C GLU A 339 -42.14 48.82 -8.71
N VAL A 340 -41.43 49.65 -9.48
CA VAL A 340 -41.80 50.00 -10.88
C VAL A 340 -41.32 49.00 -11.95
N ILE A 341 -40.47 48.03 -11.61
CA ILE A 341 -39.96 47.03 -12.59
C ILE A 341 -40.86 45.78 -12.68
N VAL A 342 -41.64 45.47 -11.63
CA VAL A 342 -42.50 44.28 -11.60
C VAL A 342 -43.77 44.46 -12.44
N GLU A 343 -44.30 45.69 -12.55
CA GLU A 343 -45.53 45.96 -13.31
C GLU A 343 -45.35 45.91 -14.84
N LYS A 344 -44.12 46.10 -15.36
CA LYS A 344 -43.88 46.21 -16.83
C LYS A 344 -43.66 44.88 -17.56
N VAL A 345 -43.79 43.75 -16.89
CA VAL A 345 -43.69 42.41 -17.51
C VAL A 345 -45.04 41.71 -17.62
N ILE A 346 -46.12 42.30 -17.08
CA ILE A 346 -47.47 41.69 -17.07
C ILE A 346 -48.35 42.17 -18.25
N GLU A 347 -48.02 43.30 -18.91
CA GLU A 347 -48.82 43.86 -20.02
C GLU A 347 -48.27 43.59 -21.44
N LYS A 348 -47.85 42.35 -21.73
CA LYS A 348 -47.76 41.87 -23.13
C LYS A 348 -48.29 40.46 -23.26
N GLU A 349 -49.51 40.35 -23.76
CA GLU A 349 -50.11 39.11 -24.23
C GLU A 349 -49.21 38.44 -25.27
N VAL A 350 -48.78 37.22 -24.98
CA VAL A 350 -48.18 36.31 -25.97
C VAL A 350 -49.28 35.31 -26.34
N PRO A 351 -49.79 35.30 -27.58
CA PRO A 351 -50.82 34.36 -27.97
C PRO A 351 -50.22 32.96 -28.08
N LEU A 352 -50.82 32.00 -27.38
CA LEU A 352 -50.48 30.58 -27.47
C LEU A 352 -51.76 29.78 -27.75
N GLU A 353 -51.89 29.30 -28.98
CA GLU A 353 -52.86 28.26 -29.32
C GLU A 353 -52.34 26.90 -28.82
N GLY A 354 -53.21 26.12 -28.16
CA GLY A 354 -52.93 24.74 -27.75
C GLY A 354 -53.38 24.43 -26.33
N GLU A 355 -54.29 23.46 -26.20
CA GLU A 355 -54.79 22.99 -24.90
C GLU A 355 -53.67 22.33 -24.09
N MET A 356 -53.11 23.06 -23.12
CA MET A 356 -52.17 22.49 -22.14
C MET A 356 -52.41 23.03 -20.72
N ALA A 357 -53.57 22.67 -20.17
CA ALA A 357 -53.95 22.61 -18.75
C ALA A 357 -53.54 23.78 -17.84
N GLU A 358 -54.54 24.56 -17.40
CA GLU A 358 -54.43 25.63 -16.39
C GLU A 358 -53.70 25.19 -15.10
N GLU A 359 -53.83 23.92 -14.71
CA GLU A 359 -53.11 23.31 -13.57
C GLU A 359 -51.60 23.57 -13.61
N LYS A 360 -50.96 23.47 -14.77
CA LYS A 360 -49.49 23.63 -14.88
C LYS A 360 -49.03 25.06 -14.64
N ILE A 361 -49.88 26.05 -14.94
CA ILE A 361 -49.59 27.47 -14.68
C ILE A 361 -49.75 27.75 -13.19
N PHE A 362 -50.78 27.20 -12.56
CA PHE A 362 -51.01 27.33 -11.11
C PHE A 362 -49.86 26.73 -10.30
N THR A 363 -49.39 25.53 -10.65
CA THR A 363 -48.22 24.90 -10.01
C THR A 363 -46.94 25.74 -10.17
N LEU A 364 -46.75 26.39 -11.33
CA LEU A 364 -45.59 27.26 -11.55
C LEU A 364 -45.62 28.52 -10.66
N ILE A 365 -46.81 29.07 -10.42
CA ILE A 365 -47.02 30.23 -9.54
C ILE A 365 -46.76 29.87 -8.08
N GLU A 366 -47.22 28.71 -7.60
CA GLU A 366 -46.89 28.21 -6.25
C GLU A 366 -45.38 28.01 -6.07
N ILE A 367 -44.71 27.32 -7.01
CA ILE A 367 -43.26 27.10 -6.98
C ILE A 367 -42.50 28.44 -6.92
N LEU A 368 -42.89 29.44 -7.70
CA LEU A 368 -42.25 30.77 -7.67
C LEU A 368 -42.55 31.55 -6.39
N SER A 369 -43.73 31.36 -5.78
CA SER A 369 -44.09 31.93 -4.49
C SER A 369 -43.25 31.33 -3.35
N ASP A 370 -43.11 30.01 -3.32
CA ASP A 370 -42.29 29.30 -2.33
C ASP A 370 -40.80 29.61 -2.48
N LEU A 371 -40.30 29.74 -3.73
CA LEU A 371 -38.93 30.18 -3.98
C LEU A 371 -38.69 31.60 -3.46
N LYS A 372 -39.67 32.51 -3.64
CA LYS A 372 -39.63 33.89 -3.14
C LYS A 372 -39.69 33.96 -1.61
N ALA A 373 -40.49 33.11 -0.96
CA ALA A 373 -40.54 32.97 0.49
C ALA A 373 -39.20 32.43 1.05
N SER A 374 -38.66 31.39 0.42
CA SER A 374 -37.36 30.78 0.77
C SER A 374 -36.21 31.77 0.66
N LEU A 375 -36.14 32.53 -0.44
CA LEU A 375 -35.15 33.61 -0.63
C LEU A 375 -35.28 34.72 0.42
N LYS A 376 -36.50 35.06 0.84
CA LYS A 376 -36.74 36.06 1.89
C LYS A 376 -36.27 35.56 3.27
N SER A 377 -36.47 34.28 3.57
CA SER A 377 -35.97 33.64 4.80
C SER A 377 -34.43 33.54 4.80
N LEU A 378 -33.82 33.17 3.67
CA LEU A 378 -32.36 33.18 3.49
C LEU A 378 -31.77 34.58 3.69
N LYS A 379 -32.38 35.62 3.12
CA LYS A 379 -31.92 37.01 3.29
C LYS A 379 -31.99 37.45 4.75
N ALA A 380 -33.10 37.18 5.45
CA ALA A 380 -33.22 37.49 6.88
C ALA A 380 -32.21 36.71 7.75
N GLY A 381 -31.90 35.46 7.38
CA GLY A 381 -30.84 34.68 8.02
C GLY A 381 -29.44 35.27 7.81
N MET A 382 -29.15 35.78 6.61
CA MET A 382 -27.89 36.47 6.31
C MET A 382 -27.78 37.81 7.05
N GLU A 383 -28.84 38.63 7.05
CA GLU A 383 -28.90 39.90 7.80
C GLU A 383 -28.71 39.66 9.32
N SER A 384 -29.31 38.61 9.89
CA SER A 384 -29.08 38.22 11.27
C SER A 384 -27.65 37.73 11.54
N LEU A 385 -26.99 37.11 10.54
CA LEU A 385 -25.59 36.69 10.64
C LEU A 385 -24.65 37.89 10.59
N GLU A 386 -24.93 38.88 9.74
CA GLU A 386 -24.19 40.14 9.64
C GLU A 386 -24.34 40.98 10.92
N GLU A 387 -25.54 41.08 11.51
CA GLU A 387 -25.72 41.69 12.83
C GLU A 387 -24.96 40.94 13.94
N GLY A 388 -24.91 39.61 13.87
CA GLY A 388 -24.14 38.77 14.79
C GLY A 388 -22.63 39.03 14.69
N ILE A 389 -22.11 39.13 13.47
CA ILE A 389 -20.71 39.47 13.19
C ILE A 389 -20.40 40.89 13.68
N ALA A 390 -21.25 41.88 13.36
CA ALA A 390 -21.08 43.26 13.80
C ALA A 390 -21.08 43.40 15.33
N ARG A 391 -21.94 42.64 16.05
CA ARG A 391 -21.91 42.58 17.52
C ARG A 391 -20.61 42.00 18.06
N LEU A 392 -20.12 40.91 17.48
CA LEU A 392 -18.86 40.29 17.88
C LEU A 392 -17.67 41.24 17.62
N GLU A 393 -17.66 41.94 16.50
CA GLU A 393 -16.66 42.96 16.19
C GLU A 393 -16.72 44.13 17.20
N GLU A 394 -17.91 44.60 17.57
CA GLU A 394 -18.09 45.68 18.55
C GLU A 394 -17.64 45.27 19.98
N GLU A 395 -17.96 44.04 20.41
CA GLU A 395 -17.48 43.48 21.69
C GLU A 395 -15.96 43.31 21.73
N PHE A 396 -15.33 42.89 20.62
CA PHE A 396 -13.88 42.73 20.54
C PHE A 396 -13.14 44.06 20.38
N LEU A 397 -13.70 45.05 19.68
CA LEU A 397 -13.04 46.34 19.43
C LEU A 397 -13.14 47.32 20.60
N LYS A 398 -14.19 47.28 21.43
CA LYS A 398 -14.35 48.21 22.58
C LYS A 398 -13.48 47.87 23.79
N LYS A 399 -12.89 46.67 23.89
CA LYS A 399 -11.92 46.32 24.96
C LYS A 399 -10.47 46.71 24.58
N LYS A 400 -10.22 48.01 24.42
CA LYS A 400 -8.86 48.60 24.39
C LYS A 400 -8.66 49.63 25.51
N GLU A 401 -8.44 49.14 26.73
CA GLU A 401 -7.57 49.84 27.68
C GLU A 401 -6.35 48.96 27.97
N ALA A 402 -5.16 49.48 27.66
CA ALA A 402 -3.92 48.78 27.90
C ALA A 402 -3.50 48.91 29.38
N ARG A 403 -3.18 47.78 30.02
CA ARG A 403 -2.40 47.77 31.27
C ARG A 403 -0.96 47.37 30.97
N PRO A 404 0.04 48.00 31.62
CA PRO A 404 1.44 47.87 31.23
C PRO A 404 2.03 46.49 31.57
N ILE A 405 2.97 46.06 30.73
CA ILE A 405 3.66 44.77 30.85
C ILE A 405 4.61 44.80 32.05
N ARG A 406 4.30 44.01 33.09
CA ARG A 406 5.31 43.54 34.05
C ARG A 406 6.05 42.34 33.45
N LYS A 407 7.37 42.31 33.57
CA LYS A 407 8.16 41.10 33.29
C LYS A 407 8.06 40.15 34.47
N GLU A 408 7.25 39.11 34.34
CA GLU A 408 7.35 37.90 35.17
C GLU A 408 7.69 36.70 34.29
N VAL A 409 8.64 35.90 34.75
CA VAL A 409 9.10 34.68 34.09
C VAL A 409 8.38 33.51 34.76
N ILE A 410 7.48 32.82 34.05
CA ILE A 410 6.88 31.57 34.53
C ILE A 410 7.01 30.48 33.46
N LYS A 411 7.45 29.31 33.93
CA LYS A 411 7.75 28.09 33.15
C LYS A 411 6.48 27.36 32.70
N ARG A 412 6.62 26.42 31.77
CA ARG A 412 5.56 25.43 31.44
C ARG A 412 5.18 24.62 32.70
N PRO A 413 3.90 24.29 32.94
CA PRO A 413 3.50 23.33 33.96
C PRO A 413 3.78 21.89 33.49
N GLU A 414 4.17 21.04 34.43
CA GLU A 414 4.40 19.60 34.23
C GLU A 414 3.11 18.78 34.50
N GLU A 415 3.08 17.54 34.01
CA GLU A 415 1.97 16.59 34.23
C GLU A 415 1.97 16.04 35.67
N ARG A 416 0.78 15.66 36.18
CA ARG A 416 0.61 15.20 37.58
C ARG A 416 0.87 13.69 37.75
N PRO A 417 1.44 13.25 38.88
CA PRO A 417 1.64 11.84 39.18
C PRO A 417 0.39 11.16 39.80
N VAL A 418 0.39 9.83 39.75
CA VAL A 418 -0.57 8.94 40.45
C VAL A 418 0.07 8.43 41.75
N GLU A 419 -0.76 8.21 42.78
CA GLU A 419 -0.37 7.90 44.16
C GLU A 419 0.39 6.58 44.35
N ARG A 420 1.29 6.56 45.35
CA ARG A 420 1.67 5.37 46.13
C ARG A 420 1.93 5.76 47.58
N GLU A 421 1.60 4.85 48.49
CA GLU A 421 1.70 5.06 49.94
C GLU A 421 3.14 5.00 50.49
N THR A 422 3.21 5.42 51.75
CA THR A 422 4.35 5.68 52.64
C THR A 422 5.40 4.58 52.79
N PHE A 423 6.63 5.01 53.10
CA PHE A 423 7.31 4.60 54.34
C PHE A 423 8.09 5.80 54.94
N ILE A 424 8.34 5.75 56.24
CA ILE A 424 8.69 6.88 57.12
C ILE A 424 10.21 6.93 57.38
N GLU A 425 10.81 8.13 57.42
CA GLU A 425 11.64 8.60 58.56
C GLU A 425 12.06 10.07 58.44
N GLU A 426 12.14 10.76 59.59
CA GLU A 426 12.45 12.19 59.71
C GLU A 426 13.96 12.48 59.79
N LYS A 427 14.36 13.75 59.55
CA LYS A 427 15.49 14.36 60.29
C LYS A 427 15.42 15.90 60.32
N PRO A 428 15.69 16.56 61.47
CA PRO A 428 15.49 18.00 61.64
C PRO A 428 16.76 18.87 61.48
N LYS A 429 16.51 20.19 61.51
CA LYS A 429 17.43 21.35 61.38
C LYS A 429 18.52 21.44 62.48
N ILE A 430 19.52 22.32 62.27
CA ILE A 430 19.89 23.46 63.15
C ILE A 430 20.89 24.41 62.42
N GLU A 431 21.07 25.63 62.93
CA GLU A 431 21.56 26.84 62.24
C GLU A 431 23.07 27.19 62.42
N GLU A 432 23.55 27.97 61.45
CA GLU A 432 24.59 29.03 61.45
C GLU A 432 25.81 29.04 62.40
N LYS A 433 27.00 29.26 61.80
CA LYS A 433 27.72 30.55 61.94
C LYS A 433 28.78 30.78 60.84
N VAL A 434 29.21 32.04 60.71
CA VAL A 434 29.97 32.63 59.59
C VAL A 434 31.41 32.96 60.00
N GLU A 435 32.39 32.81 59.10
CA GLU A 435 33.53 33.76 58.96
C GLU A 435 34.24 33.64 57.59
N GLU A 436 35.01 34.67 57.23
CA GLU A 436 35.46 34.98 55.86
C GLU A 436 36.88 34.46 55.51
N VAL A 437 37.30 34.53 54.24
CA VAL A 437 38.41 35.41 53.76
C VAL A 437 38.85 35.09 52.31
N VAL A 438 38.50 36.01 51.40
CA VAL A 438 39.29 36.75 50.37
C VAL A 438 40.38 36.08 49.48
N VAL A 439 40.49 36.62 48.25
CA VAL A 439 41.64 36.75 47.31
C VAL A 439 41.60 35.90 46.01
N LYS A 440 41.22 36.57 44.92
CA LYS A 440 41.73 36.37 43.52
C LYS A 440 42.99 37.26 43.36
N PRO A 441 44.01 36.94 42.52
CA PRO A 441 43.91 37.18 41.05
C PRO A 441 44.81 36.33 40.11
N GLU A 442 44.55 36.48 38.79
CA GLU A 442 45.49 36.43 37.62
C GLU A 442 46.40 35.18 37.37
N ALA A 443 46.77 34.76 36.16
CA ALA A 443 46.39 34.97 34.74
C ALA A 443 46.90 33.70 33.97
N LYS A 444 46.72 33.39 32.67
CA LYS A 444 46.60 34.19 31.43
C LYS A 444 46.11 33.28 30.26
N GLU A 445 45.66 33.90 29.18
CA GLU A 445 45.23 33.40 27.85
C GLU A 445 45.63 31.98 27.37
N VAL A 446 44.68 31.25 26.73
CA VAL A 446 44.75 30.76 25.31
C VAL A 446 43.31 30.61 24.75
N LYS A 447 43.08 30.91 23.46
CA LYS A 447 41.81 30.70 22.73
C LYS A 447 41.70 29.26 22.17
N PRO A 448 40.52 28.62 22.14
CA PRO A 448 40.30 27.42 21.33
C PRO A 448 39.84 27.77 19.91
N GLU A 449 40.65 27.44 18.90
CA GLU A 449 40.20 27.31 17.51
C GLU A 449 39.73 25.88 17.22
N VAL A 450 38.80 25.75 16.28
CA VAL A 450 38.22 24.47 15.85
C VAL A 450 38.72 24.11 14.46
N LYS A 451 39.29 22.91 14.27
CA LYS A 451 39.17 22.06 13.05
C LYS A 451 39.70 20.63 13.32
N PRO A 452 39.40 19.64 12.45
CA PRO A 452 39.14 18.26 12.90
C PRO A 452 40.22 17.24 12.50
N GLU A 453 40.19 16.05 13.13
CA GLU A 453 40.93 14.88 12.65
C GLU A 453 40.08 13.61 12.47
N VAL A 454 40.40 13.01 11.33
CA VAL A 454 40.13 11.69 10.75
C VAL A 454 40.05 10.51 11.75
N LYS A 455 39.13 9.57 11.50
CA LYS A 455 39.22 8.18 12.01
C LYS A 455 39.95 7.29 10.99
N PRO A 456 40.94 6.48 11.39
CA PRO A 456 41.74 5.67 10.45
C PRO A 456 41.05 4.36 10.01
N GLU A 457 41.35 3.93 8.79
CA GLU A 457 41.13 2.56 8.31
C GLU A 457 42.14 1.59 8.96
N ILE A 458 41.79 0.31 9.06
CA ILE A 458 42.74 -0.78 9.32
C ILE A 458 42.70 -1.75 8.14
N LYS A 459 43.87 -1.98 7.53
CA LYS A 459 44.12 -3.02 6.52
C LYS A 459 44.93 -4.17 7.12
N PRO A 460 44.91 -5.38 6.51
CA PRO A 460 45.25 -6.61 7.21
C PRO A 460 46.75 -6.88 7.31
N GLU A 461 47.16 -7.56 8.40
CA GLU A 461 48.47 -8.18 8.51
C GLU A 461 48.40 -9.71 8.41
N VAL A 462 49.44 -10.27 7.81
CA VAL A 462 49.58 -11.67 7.42
C VAL A 462 50.22 -12.48 8.56
N LYS A 463 49.74 -13.72 8.78
CA LYS A 463 50.49 -14.76 9.50
C LYS A 463 50.90 -15.87 8.53
N PRO A 464 52.10 -16.45 8.68
CA PRO A 464 52.77 -17.18 7.60
C PRO A 464 52.29 -18.63 7.40
N GLU A 465 52.43 -19.13 6.18
CA GLU A 465 52.31 -20.56 5.87
C GLU A 465 53.43 -21.39 6.52
N VAL A 466 53.11 -22.59 6.98
CA VAL A 466 54.06 -23.69 7.15
C VAL A 466 53.47 -24.93 6.48
N LYS A 467 54.24 -25.54 5.57
CA LYS A 467 53.88 -26.77 4.83
C LYS A 467 54.35 -28.04 5.57
N PRO A 468 53.81 -29.22 5.23
CA PRO A 468 53.79 -30.37 6.13
C PRO A 468 55.05 -31.24 6.04
N GLU A 469 55.36 -31.94 7.14
CA GLU A 469 56.21 -33.14 7.14
C GLU A 469 55.64 -34.24 8.05
N VAL A 470 56.03 -35.49 7.75
CA VAL A 470 55.37 -36.73 8.17
C VAL A 470 56.29 -37.54 9.07
N LYS A 471 55.73 -38.24 10.08
CA LYS A 471 56.25 -39.54 10.53
C LYS A 471 55.14 -40.44 11.11
N LYS A 472 55.14 -41.70 10.64
CA LYS A 472 54.47 -42.88 11.23
C LYS A 472 55.29 -43.34 12.47
N GLU A 473 54.94 -44.32 13.29
CA GLU A 473 53.98 -45.45 13.28
C GLU A 473 53.67 -45.73 14.79
N GLU A 474 52.60 -46.39 15.25
CA GLU A 474 52.36 -47.86 15.29
C GLU A 474 50.93 -48.15 15.83
N ALA A 475 50.45 -49.39 15.67
CA ALA A 475 49.24 -49.98 16.27
C ALA A 475 49.67 -51.24 17.09
N PRO A 476 48.85 -51.92 17.94
CA PRO A 476 47.38 -52.14 17.92
C PRO A 476 46.71 -51.71 19.28
N GLU A 477 45.56 -52.19 19.80
CA GLU A 477 44.65 -53.31 19.48
C GLU A 477 43.19 -53.06 19.96
N GLU A 478 42.36 -54.11 20.06
CA GLU A 478 40.91 -54.07 20.36
C GLU A 478 40.54 -54.01 21.86
N ILE A 479 39.39 -53.39 22.21
CA ILE A 479 38.46 -53.88 23.26
C ILE A 479 36.99 -53.65 22.82
N LYS A 480 36.13 -54.65 23.02
CA LYS A 480 34.68 -54.69 22.71
C LYS A 480 33.79 -54.32 23.92
N PRO A 481 32.47 -54.09 23.76
CA PRO A 481 31.64 -53.37 24.74
C PRO A 481 31.34 -54.18 26.00
N ARG A 482 30.88 -53.49 27.06
CA ARG A 482 30.50 -54.10 28.34
C ARG A 482 29.00 -53.94 28.62
N GLU A 483 28.44 -54.99 29.22
CA GLU A 483 27.00 -55.27 29.32
C GLU A 483 26.30 -54.55 30.48
N GLU A 484 24.96 -54.61 30.42
CA GLU A 484 24.03 -54.32 31.52
C GLU A 484 24.17 -55.36 32.65
N GLU A 485 23.76 -55.03 33.88
CA GLU A 485 22.62 -55.73 34.54
C GLU A 485 22.25 -55.12 35.91
N LYS A 486 20.95 -54.82 36.03
CA LYS A 486 19.99 -55.12 37.12
C LYS A 486 20.27 -54.75 38.59
N ILE A 487 19.23 -54.17 39.20
CA ILE A 487 18.72 -54.59 40.51
C ILE A 487 17.23 -54.93 40.36
N GLU A 488 16.80 -56.06 40.93
CA GLU A 488 15.43 -56.58 40.86
C GLU A 488 14.50 -55.98 41.93
N VAL A 489 13.19 -55.95 41.66
CA VAL A 489 12.16 -56.29 42.67
C VAL A 489 11.05 -57.12 42.00
N LYS A 490 10.58 -58.17 42.68
CA LYS A 490 9.45 -59.04 42.27
C LYS A 490 8.38 -59.12 43.39
N PRO A 491 7.16 -59.63 43.13
CA PRO A 491 5.94 -59.03 43.66
C PRO A 491 5.27 -59.80 44.81
N VAL A 492 4.21 -59.19 45.38
CA VAL A 492 3.17 -59.88 46.16
C VAL A 492 1.79 -59.51 45.61
N ILE A 493 0.88 -60.47 45.60
CA ILE A 493 -0.50 -60.40 45.05
C ILE A 493 -1.48 -60.59 46.21
N GLU A 494 -2.60 -59.88 46.23
CA GLU A 494 -3.84 -60.40 46.83
C GLU A 494 -5.11 -59.77 46.19
N LYS A 495 -6.20 -60.55 46.12
CA LYS A 495 -7.52 -60.17 45.56
C LYS A 495 -8.51 -59.86 46.69
N PRO A 496 -9.65 -59.19 46.41
CA PRO A 496 -10.94 -59.91 46.25
C PRO A 496 -11.74 -59.41 45.02
N GLU A 497 -12.33 -60.27 44.18
CA GLU A 497 -13.66 -60.93 44.30
C GLU A 497 -14.90 -60.02 44.13
N ALA A 498 -15.89 -60.52 43.37
CA ALA A 498 -17.03 -59.78 42.84
C ALA A 498 -18.37 -60.18 43.49
N LYS A 499 -19.37 -59.29 43.45
CA LYS A 499 -20.80 -59.60 43.66
C LYS A 499 -21.69 -58.77 42.73
N GLU A 500 -22.82 -59.37 42.36
CA GLU A 500 -23.83 -58.87 41.41
C GLU A 500 -24.90 -57.95 42.05
N ILE A 501 -26.01 -57.75 41.31
CA ILE A 501 -27.37 -57.24 41.65
C ILE A 501 -27.48 -55.71 41.96
N VAL A 502 -28.49 -54.94 41.52
CA VAL A 502 -29.79 -55.21 40.82
C VAL A 502 -30.12 -54.06 39.83
N GLU A 503 -30.90 -54.32 38.77
CA GLU A 503 -31.69 -53.26 38.10
C GLU A 503 -32.87 -52.82 38.98
N GLU A 504 -33.21 -51.53 39.03
CA GLU A 504 -34.58 -51.12 39.38
C GLU A 504 -35.09 -50.00 38.45
N LYS A 505 -36.29 -50.21 37.90
CA LYS A 505 -36.96 -49.33 36.93
C LYS A 505 -37.97 -48.46 37.66
N THR A 506 -38.01 -47.17 37.36
CA THR A 506 -39.17 -46.33 37.70
C THR A 506 -39.64 -45.54 36.49
N LYS A 507 -40.92 -45.70 36.14
CA LYS A 507 -41.59 -45.04 35.02
C LYS A 507 -41.99 -43.62 35.41
N VAL A 508 -42.00 -42.70 34.44
CA VAL A 508 -42.87 -41.51 34.45
C VAL A 508 -43.61 -41.46 33.10
N GLU A 509 -44.85 -40.96 33.14
CA GLU A 509 -45.89 -41.22 32.13
C GLU A 509 -45.79 -40.37 30.85
N VAL A 510 -46.32 -40.94 29.76
CA VAL A 510 -46.48 -40.27 28.46
C VAL A 510 -47.88 -39.67 28.35
N LYS A 511 -47.98 -38.43 27.85
CA LYS A 511 -49.21 -37.84 27.27
C LYS A 511 -48.92 -37.32 25.86
N PRO A 512 -49.95 -37.23 24.98
CA PRO A 512 -49.79 -37.67 23.59
C PRO A 512 -49.25 -36.64 22.61
N GLU A 513 -48.82 -37.17 21.46
CA GLU A 513 -48.24 -36.49 20.30
C GLU A 513 -49.07 -35.29 19.79
N VAL A 514 -48.37 -34.21 19.43
CA VAL A 514 -48.75 -33.36 18.30
C VAL A 514 -47.83 -33.72 17.15
N LYS A 515 -48.37 -34.40 16.12
CA LYS A 515 -47.60 -34.78 14.94
C LYS A 515 -47.30 -33.56 14.07
N LEU A 516 -46.06 -33.11 14.09
CA LEU A 516 -45.46 -32.37 12.99
C LEU A 516 -44.74 -33.40 12.11
N GLU A 517 -45.22 -33.61 10.88
CA GLU A 517 -44.55 -34.46 9.89
C GLU A 517 -43.28 -33.77 9.37
N THR A 518 -42.18 -33.93 10.11
CA THR A 518 -40.85 -33.69 9.54
C THR A 518 -40.54 -34.81 8.57
N LYS A 519 -40.56 -34.50 7.27
CA LYS A 519 -39.95 -35.37 6.26
C LYS A 519 -38.50 -35.67 6.68
N PRO A 520 -38.01 -36.90 6.53
CA PRO A 520 -36.58 -37.17 6.71
C PRO A 520 -35.80 -36.38 5.67
N GLU A 521 -35.04 -35.38 6.11
CA GLU A 521 -33.99 -34.80 5.27
C GLU A 521 -32.91 -35.86 5.04
N PRO A 522 -32.33 -35.94 3.83
CA PRO A 522 -31.41 -37.02 3.48
C PRO A 522 -30.11 -36.89 4.28
N GLU A 523 -29.69 -37.97 4.94
CA GLU A 523 -28.32 -38.12 5.45
C GLU A 523 -27.34 -37.91 4.28
N VAL A 524 -26.68 -36.74 4.22
CA VAL A 524 -25.64 -36.48 3.23
C VAL A 524 -24.34 -37.18 3.66
N LYS A 525 -24.33 -38.50 3.52
CA LYS A 525 -23.06 -39.24 3.49
C LYS A 525 -22.27 -38.73 2.30
N VAL A 526 -21.11 -38.12 2.57
CA VAL A 526 -20.21 -37.64 1.52
C VAL A 526 -19.69 -38.87 0.78
N GLU A 527 -20.26 -39.16 -0.40
CA GLU A 527 -19.76 -40.21 -1.27
C GLU A 527 -18.26 -39.99 -1.51
N ALA A 528 -17.46 -41.04 -1.31
CA ALA A 528 -16.02 -41.00 -1.55
C ALA A 528 -15.75 -40.55 -3.00
N ILE A 529 -15.23 -39.33 -3.15
CA ILE A 529 -15.10 -38.69 -4.45
C ILE A 529 -14.04 -39.44 -5.25
N LYS A 530 -14.47 -40.25 -6.20
CA LYS A 530 -13.59 -40.85 -7.21
C LYS A 530 -13.11 -39.76 -8.18
N ILE A 531 -12.14 -38.98 -7.73
CA ILE A 531 -11.37 -38.10 -8.62
C ILE A 531 -10.60 -39.03 -9.56
N GLY A 532 -10.89 -38.95 -10.86
CA GLY A 532 -10.15 -39.71 -11.86
C GLY A 532 -8.74 -39.16 -11.94
N GLY A 533 -7.75 -39.93 -11.49
CA GLY A 533 -6.34 -39.55 -11.54
C GLY A 533 -5.89 -39.11 -12.94
N LEU A 534 -4.86 -38.26 -12.98
CA LEU A 534 -4.38 -37.60 -14.20
C LEU A 534 -4.07 -38.61 -15.32
N LYS A 535 -4.93 -38.67 -16.33
CA LYS A 535 -4.74 -39.51 -17.52
C LYS A 535 -3.70 -38.90 -18.44
N GLY A 536 -2.50 -39.46 -18.47
CA GLY A 536 -1.43 -39.05 -19.38
C GLY A 536 -0.26 -40.03 -19.41
N ILE A 537 0.62 -39.87 -20.40
CA ILE A 537 1.92 -40.55 -20.42
C ILE A 537 2.89 -39.68 -19.61
N TYR A 538 3.21 -40.10 -18.40
CA TYR A 538 4.27 -39.46 -17.62
C TYR A 538 5.62 -39.70 -18.29
N ARG A 539 6.42 -38.63 -18.42
CA ARG A 539 7.84 -38.69 -18.77
C ARG A 539 8.60 -37.74 -17.84
N PRO A 540 9.47 -38.24 -16.96
CA PRO A 540 10.17 -37.39 -15.99
C PRO A 540 11.04 -36.36 -16.71
N LEU A 541 11.36 -35.26 -16.03
CA LEU A 541 12.20 -34.21 -16.62
C LEU A 541 13.55 -34.79 -17.06
N SER A 542 14.12 -35.73 -16.31
CA SER A 542 15.35 -36.46 -16.66
C SER A 542 15.28 -37.19 -18.00
N GLU A 543 14.13 -37.77 -18.38
CA GLU A 543 13.96 -38.40 -19.70
C GLU A 543 13.80 -37.35 -20.81
N ARG A 544 13.04 -36.28 -20.55
CA ARG A 544 12.79 -35.19 -21.49
C ARG A 544 14.04 -34.34 -21.76
N ALA A 545 14.88 -34.16 -20.75
CA ALA A 545 16.10 -33.35 -20.77
C ALA A 545 17.38 -34.18 -20.95
N LYS A 546 17.31 -35.49 -21.23
CA LYS A 546 18.47 -36.39 -21.35
C LYS A 546 19.56 -35.97 -22.36
N ASN A 547 19.23 -35.08 -23.29
CA ASN A 547 20.13 -34.54 -24.31
C ASN A 547 20.59 -33.09 -23.99
N LEU A 548 20.17 -32.53 -22.85
CA LEU A 548 20.55 -31.20 -22.37
C LEU A 548 21.58 -31.35 -21.23
N PRO A 549 22.64 -30.53 -21.19
CA PRO A 549 23.49 -30.39 -20.02
C PRO A 549 22.66 -30.04 -18.77
N GLN A 550 22.98 -30.67 -17.63
CA GLN A 550 22.21 -30.54 -16.39
C GLN A 550 22.21 -29.11 -15.82
N ASP A 551 23.32 -28.40 -16.01
CA ASP A 551 23.53 -26.99 -15.65
C ASP A 551 22.62 -26.00 -16.39
N LEU A 552 21.92 -26.43 -17.45
CA LEU A 552 20.93 -25.59 -18.14
C LEU A 552 19.52 -25.65 -17.53
N TYR A 553 19.24 -26.62 -16.64
CA TYR A 553 17.88 -26.84 -16.13
C TYR A 553 17.79 -27.24 -14.65
N MET A 554 18.92 -27.49 -13.97
CA MET A 554 18.97 -27.72 -12.52
C MET A 554 19.66 -26.55 -11.82
N GLU A 555 19.01 -25.93 -10.86
CA GLU A 555 19.62 -24.95 -9.96
C GLU A 555 19.65 -25.49 -8.53
N LYS A 556 20.84 -25.80 -8.02
CA LYS A 556 20.98 -26.40 -6.69
C LYS A 556 20.83 -25.33 -5.61
N ALA A 557 19.79 -25.43 -4.79
CA ALA A 557 19.61 -24.56 -3.62
C ALA A 557 20.81 -24.65 -2.65
N THR A 558 21.09 -23.53 -1.99
CA THR A 558 22.14 -23.41 -0.95
C THR A 558 21.57 -23.28 0.47
N GLY A 559 20.26 -23.03 0.59
CA GLY A 559 19.50 -23.02 1.84
C GLY A 559 18.45 -24.13 1.92
N GLU A 560 17.92 -24.33 3.12
CA GLU A 560 16.80 -25.25 3.39
C GLU A 560 15.80 -24.53 4.30
N ILE A 561 14.51 -24.65 3.99
CA ILE A 561 13.40 -24.17 4.83
C ILE A 561 13.32 -25.03 6.09
N LYS A 562 13.37 -24.41 7.27
CA LYS A 562 13.32 -25.11 8.55
C LYS A 562 12.07 -25.98 8.67
N GLU A 563 12.22 -27.10 9.36
CA GLU A 563 11.10 -27.96 9.73
C GLU A 563 10.49 -27.45 11.04
N VAL A 564 9.20 -27.13 11.03
CA VAL A 564 8.43 -26.81 12.25
C VAL A 564 7.58 -28.02 12.61
N VAL A 565 7.65 -28.45 13.86
CA VAL A 565 6.80 -29.52 14.42
C VAL A 565 5.57 -28.91 15.09
N ILE A 566 4.39 -29.38 14.71
CA ILE A 566 3.10 -28.94 15.24
C ILE A 566 2.40 -30.14 15.89
N GLY A 567 2.04 -30.01 17.16
CA GLY A 567 1.52 -31.10 17.99
C GLY A 567 2.61 -31.87 18.75
N LYS A 568 2.21 -32.99 19.38
CA LYS A 568 3.09 -33.94 20.08
C LYS A 568 2.66 -35.38 19.83
N GLY A 569 3.59 -36.32 20.02
CA GLY A 569 3.34 -37.75 19.81
C GLY A 569 3.11 -38.14 18.35
N ASP A 570 2.54 -39.33 18.13
CA ASP A 570 2.39 -39.94 16.80
C ASP A 570 1.45 -39.18 15.85
N ARG A 571 0.68 -38.22 16.37
CA ARG A 571 -0.23 -37.36 15.61
C ARG A 571 0.39 -35.99 15.26
N ALA A 572 1.62 -35.70 15.69
CA ALA A 572 2.31 -34.47 15.34
C ALA A 572 2.57 -34.39 13.82
N ILE A 573 2.35 -33.21 13.24
CA ILE A 573 2.70 -32.94 11.84
C ILE A 573 3.99 -32.12 11.74
N LYS A 574 4.66 -32.26 10.60
CA LYS A 574 5.87 -31.53 10.24
C LYS A 574 5.61 -30.73 8.97
N VAL A 575 6.08 -29.49 8.93
CA VAL A 575 5.92 -28.55 7.81
C VAL A 575 7.26 -27.89 7.51
N GLY A 576 7.53 -27.55 6.25
CA GLY A 576 8.87 -27.16 5.80
C GLY A 576 9.80 -28.37 5.60
N GLY A 577 11.11 -28.19 5.79
CA GLY A 577 12.11 -29.21 5.40
C GLY A 577 12.27 -29.30 3.88
N VAL A 578 12.34 -28.14 3.22
CA VAL A 578 12.33 -27.99 1.75
C VAL A 578 13.65 -27.38 1.28
N SER A 579 14.36 -28.05 0.37
CA SER A 579 15.66 -27.65 -0.19
C SER A 579 15.63 -27.41 -1.71
N THR A 580 14.45 -27.07 -2.25
CA THR A 580 14.19 -26.82 -3.67
C THR A 580 12.91 -25.98 -3.82
N LEU A 581 12.57 -25.52 -5.02
CA LEU A 581 11.23 -24.95 -5.25
C LEU A 581 10.16 -26.04 -5.07
N ASN A 582 8.96 -25.67 -4.62
CA ASN A 582 7.93 -26.66 -4.28
C ASN A 582 7.60 -27.53 -5.51
N PHE A 583 7.57 -28.86 -5.31
CA PHE A 583 7.40 -29.91 -6.32
C PHE A 583 8.54 -30.06 -7.35
N HIS A 584 9.66 -29.34 -7.21
CA HIS A 584 10.86 -29.54 -8.05
C HIS A 584 11.75 -30.69 -7.53
N PHE A 585 11.17 -31.89 -7.43
CA PHE A 585 11.82 -33.12 -6.93
C PHE A 585 13.04 -33.59 -7.75
N PHE A 586 13.30 -32.98 -8.91
CA PHE A 586 14.42 -33.34 -9.78
C PHE A 586 15.74 -32.63 -9.40
N GLU A 587 15.68 -31.55 -8.60
CA GLU A 587 16.85 -30.73 -8.22
C GLU A 587 17.04 -30.54 -6.71
N GLY A 588 16.12 -31.05 -5.88
CA GLY A 588 16.28 -31.14 -4.42
C GLY A 588 15.10 -31.82 -3.74
N GLU A 589 14.97 -31.67 -2.42
CA GLU A 589 14.04 -32.44 -1.59
C GLU A 589 12.91 -31.58 -0.98
N MET A 590 11.69 -32.12 -0.97
CA MET A 590 10.64 -31.73 -0.01
C MET A 590 10.48 -32.89 0.97
N LYS A 591 11.08 -32.78 2.17
CA LYS A 591 11.02 -33.85 3.20
C LYS A 591 9.60 -34.05 3.71
N ASN A 592 8.85 -32.94 3.83
CA ASN A 592 7.44 -32.96 4.18
C ASN A 592 6.62 -32.45 2.99
N GLY A 593 5.59 -33.22 2.61
CA GLY A 593 4.57 -32.74 1.68
C GLY A 593 3.67 -31.67 2.32
N VAL A 594 3.03 -30.86 1.48
CA VAL A 594 2.11 -29.79 1.90
C VAL A 594 1.03 -30.32 2.85
N LYS A 595 0.83 -29.60 3.96
CA LYS A 595 -0.11 -29.95 5.02
C LYS A 595 -1.39 -29.13 4.97
N PHE A 596 -2.44 -29.63 5.62
CA PHE A 596 -3.77 -29.04 5.65
C PHE A 596 -4.31 -28.97 7.07
N ALA A 597 -4.94 -27.85 7.43
CA ALA A 597 -5.79 -27.79 8.61
C ALA A 597 -7.20 -27.34 8.25
N PHE A 598 -8.20 -27.92 8.90
CA PHE A 598 -9.59 -27.46 8.78
C PHE A 598 -9.82 -26.25 9.67
N GLU A 599 -10.38 -25.20 9.09
CA GLU A 599 -10.84 -24.01 9.81
C GLU A 599 -12.15 -24.31 10.57
N ILE A 600 -12.15 -23.99 11.86
CA ILE A 600 -13.36 -23.90 12.71
C ILE A 600 -13.36 -22.55 13.44
N LEU A 601 -14.53 -22.10 13.89
CA LEU A 601 -14.70 -20.84 14.62
C LEU A 601 -15.12 -21.12 16.07
N ASP A 602 -14.83 -20.17 16.97
CA ASP A 602 -15.29 -20.18 18.36
C ASP A 602 -16.79 -19.89 18.52
N ILE A 603 -17.38 -19.26 17.50
CA ILE A 603 -18.80 -18.91 17.40
C ILE A 603 -19.40 -19.41 16.09
N LYS A 604 -20.73 -19.47 16.03
CA LYS A 604 -21.46 -19.76 14.79
C LYS A 604 -21.17 -18.68 13.72
N PRO A 605 -20.82 -19.05 12.47
CA PRO A 605 -20.74 -18.09 11.37
C PRO A 605 -22.12 -17.57 10.96
N GLU A 606 -22.21 -16.27 10.64
CA GLU A 606 -23.44 -15.61 10.19
C GLU A 606 -23.51 -15.43 8.66
N ASP A 607 -22.35 -15.31 8.01
CA ASP A 607 -22.17 -14.87 6.62
C ASP A 607 -21.76 -15.98 5.63
N TRP A 608 -21.57 -17.22 6.12
CA TRP A 608 -21.11 -18.33 5.29
C TRP A 608 -22.20 -18.78 4.29
N PRO A 609 -21.90 -18.87 2.99
CA PRO A 609 -22.90 -19.20 1.97
C PRO A 609 -23.34 -20.67 2.07
N GLU A 610 -24.53 -20.96 1.57
CA GLU A 610 -25.15 -22.30 1.68
C GLU A 610 -24.32 -23.41 1.03
N SER A 611 -23.55 -23.07 0.01
CA SER A 611 -22.55 -23.93 -0.64
C SER A 611 -21.52 -24.52 0.33
N LEU A 612 -21.20 -23.79 1.41
CA LEU A 612 -20.30 -24.23 2.48
C LEU A 612 -21.07 -24.63 3.75
N SER A 613 -22.02 -23.82 4.20
CA SER A 613 -22.70 -23.95 5.50
C SER A 613 -23.39 -25.30 5.70
N LYS A 614 -23.90 -25.92 4.63
CA LYS A 614 -24.57 -27.22 4.70
C LYS A 614 -23.69 -28.39 5.19
N TYR A 615 -22.37 -28.27 5.14
CA TYR A 615 -21.44 -29.30 5.63
C TYR A 615 -21.23 -29.25 7.16
N TYR A 616 -21.59 -28.13 7.79
CA TYR A 616 -21.25 -27.84 9.19
C TYR A 616 -22.44 -27.35 10.03
N ARG A 617 -23.62 -27.13 9.42
CA ARG A 617 -24.80 -26.54 10.07
C ARG A 617 -25.22 -27.27 11.35
N ASP A 618 -25.11 -28.59 11.34
CA ASP A 618 -25.43 -29.46 12.47
C ASP A 618 -24.48 -29.31 13.66
N VAL A 619 -23.24 -28.84 13.44
CA VAL A 619 -22.20 -28.69 14.47
C VAL A 619 -21.82 -27.24 14.80
N PHE A 620 -22.31 -26.24 14.07
CA PHE A 620 -22.04 -24.81 14.32
C PHE A 620 -22.36 -24.30 15.73
N HIS A 621 -23.13 -25.04 16.53
CA HIS A 621 -23.47 -24.68 17.90
C HIS A 621 -22.41 -25.11 18.93
N ASP A 622 -21.46 -25.98 18.55
CA ASP A 622 -20.42 -26.51 19.43
C ASP A 622 -19.10 -26.70 18.63
N PRO A 623 -18.10 -25.82 18.82
CA PRO A 623 -16.80 -25.93 18.15
C PRO A 623 -16.07 -27.25 18.41
N ALA A 624 -16.33 -27.94 19.53
CA ALA A 624 -15.72 -29.22 19.85
C ALA A 624 -16.35 -30.38 19.04
N LEU A 625 -17.67 -30.34 18.83
CA LEU A 625 -18.33 -31.25 17.86
C LEU A 625 -17.92 -30.93 16.42
N TRP A 626 -17.72 -29.65 16.09
CA TRP A 626 -17.22 -29.24 14.78
C TRP A 626 -15.80 -29.76 14.53
N ALA A 627 -14.90 -29.63 15.50
CA ALA A 627 -13.55 -30.21 15.42
C ALA A 627 -13.60 -31.73 15.19
N LYS A 628 -14.43 -32.45 15.95
CA LYS A 628 -14.64 -33.89 15.75
C LYS A 628 -15.14 -34.23 14.36
N LYS A 629 -16.17 -33.54 13.86
CA LYS A 629 -16.70 -33.75 12.51
C LYS A 629 -15.62 -33.58 11.44
N CYS A 630 -14.79 -32.55 11.54
CA CYS A 630 -13.66 -32.34 10.63
C CYS A 630 -12.66 -33.52 10.66
N VAL A 631 -12.37 -34.10 11.82
CA VAL A 631 -11.45 -35.25 11.95
C VAL A 631 -12.11 -36.56 11.51
N GLU A 632 -13.29 -36.88 12.03
CA GLU A 632 -13.97 -38.17 11.90
C GLU A 632 -14.66 -38.35 10.53
N GLU A 633 -15.30 -37.32 9.98
CA GLU A 633 -15.96 -37.38 8.66
C GLU A 633 -15.05 -36.90 7.52
N TYR A 634 -14.23 -35.87 7.74
CA TYR A 634 -13.47 -35.19 6.68
C TYR A 634 -11.96 -35.44 6.70
N GLY A 635 -11.46 -36.26 7.65
CA GLY A 635 -10.07 -36.67 7.68
C GLY A 635 -9.09 -35.50 7.87
N ALA A 636 -9.45 -34.52 8.69
CA ALA A 636 -8.56 -33.43 9.08
C ALA A 636 -7.30 -33.97 9.77
N GLU A 637 -6.12 -33.58 9.27
CA GLU A 637 -4.84 -33.90 9.89
C GLU A 637 -4.40 -32.86 10.94
N ALA A 638 -5.04 -31.69 10.96
CA ALA A 638 -4.95 -30.65 11.98
C ALA A 638 -6.22 -29.78 12.01
N ILE A 639 -6.46 -29.08 13.12
CA ILE A 639 -7.57 -28.13 13.28
C ILE A 639 -7.03 -26.73 13.54
N CYS A 640 -7.56 -25.74 12.83
CA CYS A 640 -7.30 -24.32 13.07
C CYS A 640 -8.54 -23.64 13.66
N LEU A 641 -8.51 -23.38 14.97
CA LEU A 641 -9.54 -22.67 15.71
C LEU A 641 -9.29 -21.16 15.61
N TYR A 642 -10.19 -20.43 14.95
CA TYR A 642 -10.20 -18.98 14.98
C TYR A 642 -11.10 -18.46 16.11
N LEU A 643 -10.56 -17.55 16.92
CA LEU A 643 -11.21 -16.90 18.05
C LEU A 643 -11.86 -15.58 17.61
N VAL A 644 -12.71 -15.64 16.57
CA VAL A 644 -13.30 -14.44 15.96
C VAL A 644 -14.30 -13.74 16.88
N GLY A 645 -14.94 -14.46 17.78
CA GLY A 645 -15.83 -13.89 18.80
C GLY A 645 -15.13 -12.93 19.76
N THR A 646 -13.80 -12.99 19.89
CA THR A 646 -13.05 -12.07 20.77
C THR A 646 -12.78 -10.69 20.16
N ASP A 647 -13.01 -10.44 18.86
CA ASP A 647 -12.73 -9.14 18.23
C ASP A 647 -13.45 -7.99 18.95
N PRO A 648 -12.73 -6.96 19.45
CA PRO A 648 -13.33 -5.79 20.11
C PRO A 648 -14.33 -5.01 19.25
N ASN A 649 -14.25 -5.13 17.93
CA ASN A 649 -15.16 -4.47 16.97
C ASN A 649 -16.38 -5.34 16.61
N PHE A 650 -16.47 -6.54 17.16
CA PHE A 650 -17.59 -7.46 16.95
C PHE A 650 -18.24 -7.83 18.29
N LEU A 651 -18.17 -9.10 18.73
CA LEU A 651 -18.79 -9.54 19.99
C LEU A 651 -17.94 -9.23 21.24
N ASN A 652 -16.65 -8.91 21.08
CA ASN A 652 -15.70 -8.60 22.15
C ASN A 652 -15.71 -9.60 23.32
N LEU A 653 -15.88 -10.90 23.02
CA LEU A 653 -15.97 -11.94 24.05
C LEU A 653 -14.69 -11.95 24.92
N PRO A 654 -14.81 -12.26 26.22
CA PRO A 654 -13.69 -12.20 27.15
C PRO A 654 -12.71 -13.38 26.92
N PRO A 655 -11.41 -13.25 27.28
CA PRO A 655 -10.43 -14.34 27.15
C PRO A 655 -10.87 -15.69 27.74
N GLN A 656 -11.69 -15.68 28.80
CA GLN A 656 -12.25 -16.88 29.42
C GLN A 656 -13.20 -17.66 28.48
N HIS A 657 -13.87 -17.00 27.53
CA HIS A 657 -14.64 -17.67 26.48
C HIS A 657 -13.69 -18.48 25.57
N ALA A 658 -12.67 -17.81 25.03
CA ALA A 658 -11.67 -18.44 24.18
C ALA A 658 -10.96 -19.63 24.86
N LYS A 659 -10.58 -19.47 26.14
CA LYS A 659 -10.01 -20.57 26.95
C LYS A 659 -10.95 -21.77 27.04
N LYS A 660 -12.23 -21.55 27.37
CA LYS A 660 -13.23 -22.63 27.47
C LYS A 660 -13.45 -23.34 26.12
N VAL A 661 -13.51 -22.60 25.02
CA VAL A 661 -13.65 -23.17 23.68
C VAL A 661 -12.41 -23.96 23.28
N ALA A 662 -11.21 -23.38 23.46
CA ALA A 662 -9.95 -24.06 23.17
C ALA A 662 -9.78 -25.34 23.99
N GLU A 663 -10.13 -25.33 25.27
CA GLU A 663 -10.11 -26.51 26.15
C GLU A 663 -11.09 -27.60 25.67
N ALA A 664 -12.31 -27.23 25.25
CA ALA A 664 -13.29 -28.17 24.71
C ALA A 664 -12.79 -28.81 23.41
N VAL A 665 -12.26 -28.01 22.46
CA VAL A 665 -11.67 -28.50 21.20
C VAL A 665 -10.45 -29.39 21.47
N VAL A 666 -9.56 -28.98 22.37
CA VAL A 666 -8.36 -29.75 22.75
C VAL A 666 -8.70 -31.12 23.34
N LYS A 667 -9.78 -31.24 24.11
CA LYS A 667 -10.27 -32.50 24.67
C LYS A 667 -11.04 -33.35 23.67
N ALA A 668 -11.54 -32.75 22.59
CA ALA A 668 -12.42 -33.41 21.63
C ALA A 668 -11.68 -34.14 20.50
N VAL A 669 -10.48 -33.69 20.11
CA VAL A 669 -9.70 -34.29 19.00
C VAL A 669 -8.24 -34.52 19.36
N ASP A 670 -7.64 -35.57 18.80
CA ASP A 670 -6.26 -35.98 19.05
C ASP A 670 -5.24 -35.39 18.06
N VAL A 671 -5.71 -34.82 16.94
CA VAL A 671 -4.89 -34.12 15.94
C VAL A 671 -4.31 -32.81 16.48
N PRO A 672 -3.23 -32.26 15.87
CA PRO A 672 -2.63 -31.00 16.28
C PRO A 672 -3.59 -29.82 16.11
N ILE A 673 -3.43 -28.83 16.99
CA ILE A 673 -4.26 -27.63 17.07
C ILE A 673 -3.43 -26.40 16.68
N ILE A 674 -4.05 -25.50 15.93
CA ILE A 674 -3.59 -24.14 15.65
C ILE A 674 -4.64 -23.21 16.26
N VAL A 675 -4.22 -22.25 17.06
CA VAL A 675 -5.09 -21.21 17.63
C VAL A 675 -4.77 -19.89 16.95
N TRP A 676 -5.76 -19.35 16.27
CA TRP A 676 -5.68 -18.06 15.59
C TRP A 676 -6.58 -17.06 16.31
N GLY A 677 -6.02 -15.93 16.73
CA GLY A 677 -6.74 -14.84 17.38
C GLY A 677 -7.72 -14.11 16.45
N SER A 678 -8.30 -13.04 16.98
CA SER A 678 -9.17 -12.15 16.21
C SER A 678 -8.45 -11.46 15.04
N GLY A 679 -7.16 -11.14 15.23
CA GLY A 679 -6.38 -10.22 14.41
C GLY A 679 -6.22 -8.83 15.05
N ASN A 680 -6.88 -8.55 16.17
CA ASN A 680 -6.66 -7.33 16.95
C ASN A 680 -5.45 -7.51 17.87
N ALA A 681 -4.35 -6.79 17.58
CA ALA A 681 -3.07 -7.02 18.22
C ALA A 681 -3.07 -6.86 19.76
N GLU A 682 -3.88 -5.95 20.32
CA GLU A 682 -3.98 -5.73 21.76
C GLU A 682 -4.83 -6.82 22.44
N LYS A 683 -6.01 -7.11 21.88
CA LYS A 683 -6.91 -8.15 22.40
C LYS A 683 -6.29 -9.54 22.32
N ASP A 684 -5.59 -9.84 21.22
CA ASP A 684 -4.93 -11.13 21.02
C ASP A 684 -3.81 -11.37 22.06
N VAL A 685 -3.22 -10.32 22.66
CA VAL A 685 -2.29 -10.49 23.80
C VAL A 685 -2.99 -11.05 25.05
N GLU A 686 -4.18 -10.56 25.36
CA GLU A 686 -4.97 -11.05 26.50
C GLU A 686 -5.47 -12.47 26.23
N VAL A 687 -6.05 -12.67 25.04
CA VAL A 687 -6.70 -13.92 24.62
C VAL A 687 -5.71 -15.06 24.47
N LEU A 688 -4.64 -14.88 23.69
CA LEU A 688 -3.70 -15.96 23.41
C LEU A 688 -2.83 -16.32 24.62
N ARG A 689 -2.59 -15.38 25.55
CA ARG A 689 -1.93 -15.70 26.83
C ARG A 689 -2.78 -16.65 27.67
N GLU A 690 -4.09 -16.39 27.77
CA GLU A 690 -5.03 -17.20 28.55
C GLU A 690 -5.25 -18.59 27.92
N VAL A 691 -5.19 -18.68 26.59
CA VAL A 691 -5.30 -19.95 25.84
C VAL A 691 -4.00 -20.76 25.82
N ALA A 692 -2.81 -20.12 25.83
CA ALA A 692 -1.51 -20.79 25.72
C ALA A 692 -1.26 -21.84 26.81
N ASP A 693 -1.74 -21.61 28.03
CA ASP A 693 -1.75 -22.54 29.16
C ASP A 693 -2.42 -23.89 28.79
N ILE A 694 -3.56 -23.84 28.09
CA ILE A 694 -4.34 -25.02 27.68
C ILE A 694 -3.73 -25.73 26.47
N VAL A 695 -3.21 -24.98 25.50
CA VAL A 695 -2.84 -25.54 24.17
C VAL A 695 -1.34 -25.82 24.03
N GLY A 696 -0.50 -25.13 24.82
CA GLY A 696 0.96 -25.27 24.82
C GLY A 696 1.42 -26.67 25.24
N GLU A 697 0.74 -27.28 26.21
CA GLU A 697 1.02 -28.67 26.62
C GLU A 697 0.85 -29.67 25.48
N ARG A 698 -0.03 -29.42 24.50
CA ARG A 698 -0.20 -30.24 23.31
C ARG A 698 0.73 -29.90 22.14
N GLY A 699 1.59 -28.88 22.29
CA GLY A 699 2.45 -28.40 21.20
C GLY A 699 1.66 -27.72 20.08
N ALA A 700 0.51 -27.12 20.39
CA ALA A 700 -0.26 -26.34 19.44
C ALA A 700 0.54 -25.14 18.90
N VAL A 701 0.06 -24.49 17.85
CA VAL A 701 0.58 -23.20 17.35
C VAL A 701 -0.29 -22.06 17.86
N ILE A 702 0.30 -20.89 18.18
CA ILE A 702 -0.46 -19.67 18.54
C ILE A 702 -0.14 -18.47 17.62
N GLY A 703 -1.13 -17.63 17.36
CA GLY A 703 -0.95 -16.36 16.63
C GLY A 703 -2.29 -15.66 16.36
N PRO A 704 -2.32 -14.58 15.56
CA PRO A 704 -1.22 -14.02 14.79
C PRO A 704 -0.33 -13.13 15.66
N ILE A 705 0.98 -13.29 15.50
CA ILE A 705 1.97 -12.37 16.02
C ILE A 705 2.31 -11.34 14.93
N VAL A 706 2.26 -10.06 15.28
CA VAL A 706 2.56 -8.91 14.43
C VAL A 706 3.54 -7.98 15.14
N GLU A 707 4.09 -6.97 14.45
CA GLU A 707 5.04 -6.02 15.05
C GLU A 707 4.49 -5.31 16.31
N ALA A 708 3.18 -5.08 16.42
CA ALA A 708 2.58 -4.46 17.61
C ALA A 708 2.59 -5.36 18.87
N ASN A 709 2.52 -6.69 18.73
CA ASN A 709 2.36 -7.62 19.87
C ASN A 709 3.49 -8.65 20.04
N HIS A 710 4.49 -8.68 19.15
CA HIS A 710 5.60 -9.64 19.15
C HIS A 710 6.26 -9.83 20.52
N ARG A 711 6.50 -8.75 21.27
CA ARG A 711 7.18 -8.84 22.57
C ARG A 711 6.47 -9.74 23.56
N THR A 712 5.16 -9.59 23.65
CA THR A 712 4.38 -10.30 24.66
C THR A 712 4.08 -11.71 24.21
N LEU A 713 3.70 -11.91 22.95
CA LEU A 713 3.33 -13.22 22.43
C LEU A 713 4.55 -14.14 22.19
N ALA A 714 5.72 -13.61 21.82
CA ALA A 714 6.95 -14.41 21.77
C ALA A 714 7.38 -14.88 23.16
N ALA A 715 7.24 -14.04 24.20
CA ALA A 715 7.52 -14.44 25.59
C ALA A 715 6.57 -15.55 26.07
N VAL A 716 5.27 -15.45 25.75
CA VAL A 716 4.30 -16.53 25.99
C VAL A 716 4.71 -17.79 25.23
N ALA A 717 5.06 -17.67 23.95
CA ALA A 717 5.40 -18.81 23.11
C ALA A 717 6.65 -19.57 23.58
N MET A 718 7.69 -18.84 24.01
CA MET A 718 8.88 -19.42 24.63
C MET A 718 8.56 -20.11 25.96
N GLY A 719 7.69 -19.52 26.79
CA GLY A 719 7.28 -20.10 28.08
C GLY A 719 6.63 -21.49 27.95
N TYR A 720 5.86 -21.71 26.87
CA TYR A 720 5.20 -22.99 26.58
C TYR A 720 5.88 -23.82 25.47
N ASN A 721 7.02 -23.36 24.93
CA ASN A 721 7.74 -23.98 23.79
C ASN A 721 6.86 -24.27 22.55
N THR A 722 5.88 -23.39 22.30
CA THR A 722 4.92 -23.48 21.19
C THR A 722 5.44 -22.76 19.94
N PRO A 723 5.21 -23.29 18.72
CA PRO A 723 5.44 -22.52 17.50
C PRO A 723 4.45 -21.35 17.35
N VAL A 724 4.82 -20.34 16.57
CA VAL A 724 4.01 -19.14 16.36
C VAL A 724 3.69 -18.87 14.91
N ILE A 725 2.58 -18.18 14.66
CA ILE A 725 2.28 -17.57 13.36
C ILE A 725 2.83 -16.15 13.37
N ALA A 726 3.90 -15.89 12.60
CA ALA A 726 4.42 -14.55 12.34
C ALA A 726 3.70 -13.96 11.12
N SER A 727 2.73 -13.09 11.37
CA SER A 727 1.90 -12.46 10.33
C SER A 727 2.44 -11.10 9.95
N SER A 728 2.64 -10.88 8.65
CA SER A 728 3.02 -9.60 8.08
C SER A 728 2.23 -9.34 6.80
N PRO A 729 1.93 -8.07 6.45
CA PRO A 729 1.43 -7.73 5.12
C PRO A 729 2.36 -8.26 4.01
N ILE A 730 1.83 -8.39 2.79
CA ILE A 730 2.49 -8.97 1.60
C ILE A 730 3.75 -8.17 1.17
N ASP A 731 4.83 -8.23 1.95
CA ASP A 731 6.13 -7.58 1.73
C ASP A 731 7.29 -8.40 2.33
N VAL A 732 8.31 -8.65 1.51
CA VAL A 732 9.50 -9.45 1.85
C VAL A 732 10.27 -8.89 3.06
N ASN A 733 10.36 -7.57 3.18
CA ASN A 733 11.15 -6.90 4.22
C ASN A 733 10.41 -6.91 5.56
N LEU A 734 9.08 -6.72 5.55
CA LEU A 734 8.27 -6.78 6.78
C LEU A 734 8.27 -8.20 7.36
N ALA A 735 8.11 -9.21 6.51
CA ALA A 735 8.24 -10.61 6.90
C ALA A 735 9.62 -10.91 7.52
N LYS A 736 10.70 -10.46 6.86
CA LYS A 736 12.07 -10.59 7.38
C LYS A 736 12.28 -9.84 8.70
N GLN A 737 11.77 -8.62 8.82
CA GLN A 737 11.87 -7.80 10.03
C GLN A 737 11.18 -8.45 11.21
N LEU A 738 9.98 -9.00 11.02
CA LEU A 738 9.25 -9.70 12.07
C LEU A 738 9.99 -10.96 12.55
N ASN A 739 10.54 -11.76 11.63
CA ASN A 739 11.36 -12.91 11.99
C ASN A 739 12.63 -12.51 12.76
N ILE A 740 13.29 -11.41 12.37
CA ILE A 740 14.44 -10.85 13.12
C ILE A 740 14.02 -10.39 14.52
N LEU A 741 12.86 -9.75 14.67
CA LEU A 741 12.34 -9.33 15.98
C LEU A 741 12.06 -10.53 16.90
N LEU A 742 11.47 -11.61 16.37
CA LEU A 742 11.19 -12.84 17.12
C LEU A 742 12.47 -13.58 17.52
N GLU A 743 13.43 -13.71 16.60
CA GLU A 743 14.72 -14.35 16.85
C GLU A 743 15.57 -13.57 17.87
N ASN A 744 15.58 -12.24 17.79
CA ASN A 744 16.25 -11.38 18.77
C ASN A 744 15.68 -11.50 20.19
N MET A 745 14.46 -12.03 20.34
CA MET A 745 13.87 -12.35 21.65
C MET A 745 14.23 -13.74 22.16
N GLY A 746 14.85 -14.58 21.33
CA GLY A 746 15.21 -15.96 21.66
C GLY A 746 14.26 -17.01 21.08
N LEU A 747 13.24 -16.64 20.29
CA LEU A 747 12.38 -17.62 19.62
C LEU A 747 13.09 -18.14 18.35
N PRO A 748 13.45 -19.44 18.27
CA PRO A 748 14.22 -19.96 17.16
C PRO A 748 13.37 -20.07 15.88
N LEU A 749 14.02 -20.03 14.71
CA LEU A 749 13.33 -20.00 13.42
C LEU A 749 12.54 -21.30 13.11
N ASP A 750 12.90 -22.43 13.72
CA ASP A 750 12.14 -23.69 13.68
C ASP A 750 10.90 -23.71 14.61
N LYS A 751 10.56 -22.56 15.19
CA LYS A 751 9.30 -22.28 15.89
C LYS A 751 8.45 -21.20 15.19
N ILE A 752 8.80 -20.78 13.97
CA ILE A 752 8.08 -19.72 13.26
C ILE A 752 7.42 -20.26 11.99
N LEU A 753 6.12 -19.98 11.85
CA LEU A 753 5.34 -20.13 10.63
C LEU A 753 5.03 -18.74 10.08
N MET A 754 5.45 -18.44 8.86
CA MET A 754 5.21 -17.14 8.23
C MET A 754 3.82 -17.10 7.59
N ASP A 755 2.99 -16.14 8.02
CA ASP A 755 1.75 -15.77 7.34
C ASP A 755 2.00 -14.48 6.53
N PRO A 756 1.98 -14.53 5.19
CA PRO A 756 2.18 -13.35 4.36
C PRO A 756 0.92 -12.50 4.18
N SER A 757 -0.17 -12.73 4.93
CA SER A 757 -1.48 -12.06 4.77
C SER A 757 -2.04 -12.25 3.36
N ILE A 758 -2.27 -13.51 2.98
CA ILE A 758 -2.59 -13.91 1.60
C ILE A 758 -3.85 -13.22 1.01
N GLY A 759 -3.91 -13.12 -0.32
CA GLY A 759 -5.12 -12.78 -1.07
C GLY A 759 -5.72 -14.00 -1.80
N ALA A 760 -7.05 -14.04 -1.93
CA ALA A 760 -7.78 -15.08 -2.64
C ALA A 760 -7.71 -14.91 -4.17
N LEU A 761 -8.05 -15.96 -4.93
CA LEU A 761 -8.18 -15.90 -6.39
C LEU A 761 -9.11 -14.75 -6.84
N GLY A 762 -8.57 -13.81 -7.61
CA GLY A 762 -9.26 -12.59 -8.06
C GLY A 762 -9.15 -11.40 -7.10
N TYR A 763 -8.57 -11.59 -5.92
CA TYR A 763 -8.46 -10.61 -4.83
C TYR A 763 -7.01 -10.51 -4.32
N GLY A 764 -6.04 -10.33 -5.23
CA GLY A 764 -4.64 -10.08 -4.90
C GLY A 764 -3.77 -11.33 -4.69
N LEU A 765 -4.24 -12.51 -5.11
CA LEU A 765 -3.46 -13.75 -5.16
C LEU A 765 -2.14 -13.58 -5.91
N GLU A 766 -2.09 -12.78 -6.97
CA GLU A 766 -0.90 -12.54 -7.78
C GLU A 766 0.21 -11.77 -7.03
N TYR A 767 -0.15 -10.86 -6.13
CA TYR A 767 0.81 -10.19 -5.25
C TYR A 767 1.36 -11.18 -4.22
N THR A 768 0.46 -11.98 -3.64
CA THR A 768 0.79 -13.02 -2.66
C THR A 768 1.77 -14.03 -3.25
N TYR A 769 1.41 -14.60 -4.40
CA TYR A 769 2.24 -15.55 -5.16
C TYR A 769 3.64 -14.98 -5.43
N SER A 770 3.71 -13.76 -5.98
CA SER A 770 4.98 -13.12 -6.33
C SER A 770 5.86 -12.81 -5.10
N VAL A 771 5.28 -12.49 -3.95
CA VAL A 771 6.03 -12.23 -2.72
C VAL A 771 6.46 -13.53 -2.04
N MET A 772 5.62 -14.56 -2.04
CA MET A 772 5.99 -15.90 -1.56
C MET A 772 7.12 -16.50 -2.38
N GLU A 773 7.07 -16.46 -3.71
CA GLU A 773 8.18 -16.88 -4.57
C GLU A 773 9.46 -16.10 -4.26
N ARG A 774 9.40 -14.77 -4.12
CA ARG A 774 10.59 -13.95 -3.81
C ARG A 774 11.20 -14.30 -2.45
N ILE A 775 10.37 -14.58 -1.44
CA ILE A 775 10.81 -15.04 -0.12
C ILE A 775 11.45 -16.43 -0.24
N ARG A 776 10.81 -17.36 -0.94
CA ARG A 776 11.30 -18.74 -1.13
C ARG A 776 12.63 -18.75 -1.91
N LEU A 777 12.75 -17.95 -2.97
CA LEU A 777 13.99 -17.77 -3.72
C LEU A 777 15.12 -17.17 -2.84
N ALA A 778 14.82 -16.15 -2.04
CA ALA A 778 15.80 -15.56 -1.13
C ALA A 778 16.28 -16.55 -0.05
N ALA A 779 15.36 -17.34 0.51
CA ALA A 779 15.63 -18.36 1.50
C ALA A 779 16.51 -19.52 0.96
N LEU A 780 16.24 -19.98 -0.26
CA LEU A 780 16.90 -21.13 -0.88
C LEU A 780 18.17 -20.80 -1.65
N PHE A 781 18.21 -19.69 -2.39
CA PHE A 781 19.30 -19.39 -3.33
C PHE A 781 20.15 -18.18 -2.91
N ALA A 782 19.57 -17.20 -2.19
CA ALA A 782 20.30 -16.01 -1.72
C ALA A 782 20.84 -16.12 -0.29
N GLN A 783 20.79 -17.32 0.33
CA GLN A 783 21.27 -17.60 1.69
C GLN A 783 20.61 -16.74 2.79
N ASP A 784 19.39 -16.22 2.57
CA ASP A 784 18.70 -15.39 3.55
C ASP A 784 18.06 -16.25 4.66
N THR A 785 18.88 -16.61 5.65
CA THR A 785 18.47 -17.48 6.77
C THR A 785 17.22 -17.00 7.50
N LYS A 786 16.94 -15.69 7.54
CA LYS A 786 15.76 -15.12 8.23
C LYS A 786 14.45 -15.35 7.47
N LEU A 787 14.54 -15.79 6.21
CA LEU A 787 13.42 -16.18 5.37
C LEU A 787 13.28 -17.70 5.22
N GLN A 788 14.18 -18.51 5.82
CA GLN A 788 14.15 -19.97 5.80
C GLN A 788 13.09 -20.58 6.75
N VAL A 789 11.89 -19.99 6.82
CA VAL A 789 10.79 -20.49 7.66
C VAL A 789 9.62 -20.98 6.77
N PRO A 790 8.85 -21.97 7.21
CA PRO A 790 7.70 -22.46 6.44
C PRO A 790 6.55 -21.46 6.42
N PHE A 791 5.75 -21.51 5.35
CA PHE A 791 4.56 -20.69 5.15
C PHE A 791 3.30 -21.36 5.72
N ILE A 792 2.44 -20.55 6.35
CA ILE A 792 1.05 -20.88 6.68
C ILE A 792 0.10 -19.96 5.90
N CYS A 793 -0.94 -20.51 5.28
CA CYS A 793 -1.82 -19.77 4.36
C CYS A 793 -3.30 -19.86 4.78
N SER A 794 -3.90 -18.73 5.19
CA SER A 794 -5.31 -18.62 5.65
C SER A 794 -6.34 -18.62 4.50
N ILE A 795 -6.38 -19.69 3.71
CA ILE A 795 -7.12 -19.77 2.44
C ILE A 795 -8.65 -19.74 2.63
N GLY A 796 -9.16 -20.53 3.57
CA GLY A 796 -10.61 -20.65 3.79
C GLY A 796 -11.28 -19.31 4.09
N ARG A 797 -10.73 -18.57 5.07
CA ARG A 797 -11.14 -17.21 5.45
C ARG A 797 -11.13 -16.23 4.29
N GLU A 798 -10.09 -16.26 3.46
CA GLU A 798 -9.94 -15.30 2.36
C GLU A 798 -10.82 -15.62 1.15
N VAL A 799 -11.03 -16.90 0.82
CA VAL A 799 -11.84 -17.30 -0.33
C VAL A 799 -13.33 -17.19 -0.05
N TRP A 800 -13.80 -17.69 1.10
CA TRP A 800 -15.24 -17.81 1.35
C TRP A 800 -15.92 -16.49 1.75
N LYS A 801 -15.16 -15.40 1.95
CA LYS A 801 -15.69 -14.02 2.03
C LYS A 801 -15.78 -13.32 0.66
N THR A 802 -15.28 -13.92 -0.42
CA THR A 802 -15.36 -13.31 -1.77
C THR A 802 -16.78 -13.29 -2.29
N LYS A 803 -17.09 -12.31 -3.14
CA LYS A 803 -18.42 -12.17 -3.75
C LYS A 803 -18.79 -13.43 -4.54
N GLU A 804 -17.87 -13.94 -5.36
CA GLU A 804 -18.09 -15.06 -6.27
C GLU A 804 -18.39 -16.38 -5.53
N ALA A 805 -17.76 -16.62 -4.37
CA ALA A 805 -18.08 -17.77 -3.52
C ALA A 805 -19.49 -17.69 -2.91
N GLY A 806 -19.98 -16.48 -2.65
CA GLY A 806 -21.32 -16.20 -2.10
C GLY A 806 -22.45 -16.04 -3.13
N LEU A 807 -22.15 -15.81 -4.41
CA LEU A 807 -23.17 -15.67 -5.45
C LEU A 807 -24.00 -16.96 -5.64
N PRO A 808 -25.29 -16.86 -6.01
CA PRO A 808 -26.14 -18.02 -6.32
C PRO A 808 -25.68 -18.76 -7.59
N THR A 809 -26.38 -19.83 -7.95
CA THR A 809 -26.16 -20.51 -9.25
C THR A 809 -26.82 -19.70 -10.37
N ASP A 810 -26.07 -19.42 -11.43
CA ASP A 810 -26.55 -18.73 -12.63
C ASP A 810 -25.84 -19.27 -13.89
N GLU A 811 -26.30 -18.87 -15.08
CA GLU A 811 -25.78 -19.37 -16.36
C GLU A 811 -24.36 -18.87 -16.70
N LEU A 812 -23.96 -17.70 -16.19
CA LEU A 812 -22.67 -17.07 -16.49
C LEU A 812 -21.56 -17.63 -15.60
N MET A 813 -21.83 -17.72 -14.29
CA MET A 813 -20.87 -18.12 -13.26
C MET A 813 -20.98 -19.61 -12.89
N GLY A 814 -22.01 -20.31 -13.37
CA GLY A 814 -22.24 -21.74 -13.12
C GLY A 814 -22.75 -22.05 -11.70
N LYS A 815 -22.60 -23.32 -11.30
CA LYS A 815 -23.05 -23.84 -9.99
C LYS A 815 -22.26 -23.23 -8.83
N ALA A 816 -22.95 -22.59 -7.89
CA ALA A 816 -22.35 -21.91 -6.73
C ALA A 816 -21.43 -22.82 -5.90
N GLU A 817 -21.87 -24.05 -5.60
CA GLU A 817 -21.04 -25.03 -4.86
C GLU A 817 -19.76 -25.39 -5.62
N SER A 818 -19.86 -25.73 -6.91
CA SER A 818 -18.70 -26.06 -7.73
C SER A 818 -17.73 -24.88 -7.85
N ARG A 819 -18.26 -23.66 -7.96
CA ARG A 819 -17.47 -22.42 -8.02
C ARG A 819 -16.70 -22.18 -6.73
N GLY A 820 -17.36 -22.20 -5.56
CA GLY A 820 -16.70 -22.01 -4.26
C GLY A 820 -15.62 -23.06 -3.99
N ILE A 821 -15.92 -24.35 -4.27
CA ILE A 821 -14.95 -25.44 -4.17
C ILE A 821 -13.72 -25.19 -5.03
N LEU A 822 -13.91 -24.85 -6.32
CA LEU A 822 -12.81 -24.64 -7.24
C LEU A 822 -12.01 -23.38 -6.91
N MET A 823 -12.65 -22.29 -6.47
CA MET A 823 -11.93 -21.08 -6.04
C MET A 823 -11.00 -21.36 -4.86
N GLU A 824 -11.46 -22.15 -3.89
CA GLU A 824 -10.65 -22.50 -2.72
C GLU A 824 -9.51 -23.45 -3.08
N ALA A 825 -9.81 -24.50 -3.86
CA ALA A 825 -8.80 -25.44 -4.33
C ALA A 825 -7.73 -24.76 -5.21
N LEU A 826 -8.14 -23.90 -6.16
CA LEU A 826 -7.21 -23.18 -7.05
C LEU A 826 -6.34 -22.18 -6.27
N THR A 827 -6.90 -21.49 -5.27
CA THR A 827 -6.11 -20.62 -4.37
C THR A 827 -5.08 -21.47 -3.62
N GLY A 828 -5.48 -22.59 -3.02
CA GLY A 828 -4.57 -23.48 -2.29
C GLY A 828 -3.46 -24.09 -3.14
N VAL A 829 -3.78 -24.57 -4.35
CA VAL A 829 -2.80 -25.08 -5.33
C VAL A 829 -1.82 -23.98 -5.74
N THR A 830 -2.32 -22.78 -6.05
CA THR A 830 -1.49 -21.66 -6.50
C THR A 830 -0.49 -21.22 -5.42
N LEU A 831 -0.93 -21.14 -4.17
CA LEU A 831 -0.06 -20.80 -3.04
C LEU A 831 0.92 -21.93 -2.69
N ALA A 832 0.53 -23.19 -2.81
CA ALA A 832 1.43 -24.33 -2.63
C ALA A 832 2.58 -24.35 -3.64
N LEU A 833 2.32 -23.98 -4.90
CA LEU A 833 3.36 -23.81 -5.92
C LEU A 833 4.32 -22.65 -5.57
N ALA A 834 3.81 -21.54 -5.02
CA ALA A 834 4.62 -20.41 -4.56
C ALA A 834 5.44 -20.68 -3.28
N GLY A 835 5.28 -21.85 -2.65
CA GLY A 835 5.99 -22.23 -1.42
C GLY A 835 5.09 -22.61 -0.24
N GLY A 836 3.76 -22.50 -0.31
CA GLY A 836 2.85 -22.76 0.80
C GLY A 836 3.04 -24.15 1.43
N ASP A 837 3.47 -24.22 2.69
CA ASP A 837 3.78 -25.47 3.40
C ASP A 837 2.58 -26.00 4.20
N LEU A 838 1.74 -25.11 4.74
CA LEU A 838 0.55 -25.41 5.52
C LEU A 838 -0.66 -24.58 5.06
N LEU A 839 -1.71 -25.25 4.58
CA LEU A 839 -2.90 -24.64 4.01
C LEU A 839 -4.09 -24.75 4.98
N ILE A 840 -4.63 -23.61 5.40
CA ILE A 840 -5.82 -23.55 6.27
C ILE A 840 -7.06 -23.37 5.40
N MET A 841 -7.95 -24.35 5.37
CA MET A 841 -9.07 -24.43 4.41
C MET A 841 -10.37 -24.82 5.12
N ARG A 842 -11.52 -24.47 4.52
CA ARG A 842 -12.87 -24.68 5.05
C ARG A 842 -13.61 -25.84 4.37
N HIS A 843 -13.51 -26.01 3.04
CA HIS A 843 -14.40 -26.97 2.35
C HIS A 843 -13.71 -28.34 2.12
N PRO A 844 -14.31 -29.46 2.58
CA PRO A 844 -13.65 -30.78 2.54
C PRO A 844 -13.31 -31.23 1.12
N LYS A 845 -14.22 -31.00 0.16
CA LYS A 845 -13.97 -31.31 -1.26
C LYS A 845 -12.81 -30.50 -1.88
N SER A 846 -12.56 -29.28 -1.43
CA SER A 846 -11.45 -28.45 -1.92
C SER A 846 -10.11 -29.00 -1.46
N ILE A 847 -10.03 -29.43 -0.19
CA ILE A 847 -8.86 -30.08 0.39
C ILE A 847 -8.55 -31.39 -0.34
N GLU A 848 -9.54 -32.24 -0.62
CA GLU A 848 -9.32 -33.47 -1.38
C GLU A 848 -8.87 -33.23 -2.84
N LEU A 849 -9.37 -32.19 -3.50
CA LEU A 849 -8.87 -31.78 -4.83
C LEU A 849 -7.39 -31.36 -4.77
N CYS A 850 -6.99 -30.58 -3.76
CA CYS A 850 -5.58 -30.23 -3.55
C CYS A 850 -4.72 -31.47 -3.27
N LYS A 851 -5.15 -32.34 -2.35
CA LYS A 851 -4.45 -33.59 -2.02
C LYS A 851 -4.25 -34.50 -3.23
N GLU A 852 -5.27 -34.65 -4.10
CA GLU A 852 -5.16 -35.47 -5.31
C GLU A 852 -4.14 -34.88 -6.31
N LEU A 853 -4.18 -33.55 -6.53
CA LEU A 853 -3.21 -32.91 -7.41
C LEU A 853 -1.79 -33.00 -6.85
N PHE A 854 -1.59 -32.74 -5.55
CA PHE A 854 -0.28 -32.82 -4.91
C PHE A 854 0.27 -34.25 -4.89
N ARG A 855 -0.60 -35.27 -4.71
CA ARG A 855 -0.22 -36.67 -4.93
C ARG A 855 0.26 -36.88 -6.37
N GLY A 856 -0.49 -36.42 -7.37
CA GLY A 856 -0.09 -36.50 -8.78
C GLY A 856 1.23 -35.77 -9.12
N LEU A 857 1.48 -34.61 -8.52
CA LEU A 857 2.75 -33.86 -8.66
C LEU A 857 3.93 -34.52 -7.93
N SER A 858 3.66 -35.33 -6.91
CA SER A 858 4.67 -36.06 -6.14
C SER A 858 4.97 -37.47 -6.68
N MET A 859 4.31 -37.88 -7.78
CA MET A 859 4.65 -39.13 -8.47
C MET A 859 5.87 -38.91 -9.38
N SER A 860 7.00 -39.48 -8.94
CA SER A 860 8.31 -39.51 -9.62
C SER A 860 8.40 -40.53 -10.76
#